data_AF-A0A345XSA4-F1
#
_entry.id   AF-A0A345XSA4-F1
#
_cell.length_a   1.000
_cell.length_b   1.000
_cell.length_c   1.000
_cell.angle_alpha   90.00
_cell.angle_beta   90.00
_cell.angle_gamma   90.00
#
_symmetry.space_group_name_H-M   'P 1'
#
loop_
_entity.id
_entity.type
_entity.pdbx_description
1 polymer ?
#
loop_
_entity_poly.entity_id
_entity_poly.type
_entity_poly.pdbx_seq_one_letter_code
_entity_poly.pdbx_strand_id
1 'polypeptide(L)'
;MTDHDPALPRENVLDMPKSWQRHLHPRRGGAPGPKIKRATVGEEELRAPYADVIEKVLAHRRTDPALAAAAREHLAGTVSPLGAAAVAAVPESEFHSGEMTARFVDAWVTTHGLRFAVHAFLERCDIEVGGYGAAKSGLVLRDGAGLDSRSPDAAKRLRLLLAAAADTEYGDVVDLLAGLRTTPVRQALSAYLVPTEHAWVDECCAAPEHSMPRELLLRALGLPAHLDMLGSAAHISVSDCYDIGNLVTLADGVGPAIAPYLAEAFGEHHDEPRRRKALLEVLGRLPGDEAFRLMLDRAGNAHMRTALRETMRRFPVRAVRLLAPATAGGDATAQELLTDHLRAHAELLPRMLPELPDDTRATVEKLSAADGRLPESSADALPRLLVDPPWARTAPKARPVVLKGLYAPEERTMAWAPGERETWRRTELANPGRNSVTLEPAPPPGRPDEVWEKRMANIRDGVAVEPVQAELYWQAGMFAKGPEELVRPVLREWAPDWRKQRGFGNRGPWSPDGWLRTLIARFELDALPVTLDYARSRPAYGPELLLPFRSGEVAQAMAHWLLNTEAAREAAVAWFARHGRAALPHLVPVALGKAGRARTAAEYALHFLAGQEGRDAVLDAAREHGERPAELVEALLAGDPEELRPPRKIPTDLGVDAEVLPQVLLRGRERALPVPAVRHLLTLLAITAPADLDAGQGRIPDPDPDLASVLDACDGQSLAEFGWALFRHWQEHGAKPMHAWQFTALGRLGDDRTVRRLVPLIRAWPAEDGHHHAVRGLDVLVLIGSESALSTLRGLAQSVKFKGLKKHAQEKAEQLATARAAQTGAAP
;
A
#
# COMPACT_ATOMS: atom_id res chain seq x y z
N MET A 1 -36.86 -1.84 19.46
CA MET A 1 -36.92 -2.03 18.00
C MET A 1 -37.55 -0.80 17.40
N THR A 2 -36.74 0.17 17.00
CA THR A 2 -37.18 1.27 16.14
C THR A 2 -37.22 0.74 14.72
N ASP A 3 -38.42 0.66 14.19
CA ASP A 3 -38.76 0.34 12.80
C ASP A 3 -38.21 1.47 11.92
N HIS A 4 -36.94 1.39 11.54
CA HIS A 4 -36.34 2.27 10.55
C HIS A 4 -36.38 1.53 9.22
N ASP A 5 -37.51 1.71 8.55
CA ASP A 5 -37.78 1.17 7.23
C ASP A 5 -36.89 1.89 6.20
N PRO A 6 -35.84 1.26 5.62
CA PRO A 6 -34.77 1.98 4.93
C PRO A 6 -35.19 2.45 3.54
N ALA A 7 -35.32 3.77 3.35
CA ALA A 7 -35.70 4.38 2.05
C ALA A 7 -34.76 3.96 0.89
N LEU A 8 -35.28 3.92 -0.34
CA LEU A 8 -34.50 3.58 -1.54
C LEU A 8 -33.32 4.57 -1.73
N PRO A 9 -32.13 4.09 -2.15
CA PRO A 9 -30.96 4.94 -2.36
C PRO A 9 -31.16 5.99 -3.47
N ARG A 10 -30.54 7.17 -3.32
CA ARG A 10 -30.50 8.20 -4.39
C ARG A 10 -29.38 7.88 -5.38
N GLU A 11 -29.72 7.38 -6.56
CA GLU A 11 -28.73 6.86 -7.53
C GLU A 11 -28.36 7.81 -8.68
N ASN A 12 -28.99 9.00 -8.75
CA ASN A 12 -28.81 9.97 -9.84
C ASN A 12 -27.93 11.18 -9.45
N VAL A 13 -27.26 11.10 -8.30
CA VAL A 13 -26.36 12.15 -7.81
C VAL A 13 -24.96 11.57 -7.72
N LEU A 14 -23.96 12.31 -8.19
CA LEU A 14 -22.56 11.93 -8.02
C LEU A 14 -22.19 12.06 -6.54
N ASP A 15 -21.98 10.91 -5.88
CA ASP A 15 -21.44 10.90 -4.52
C ASP A 15 -19.93 11.19 -4.56
N MET A 16 -19.51 12.26 -3.89
CA MET A 16 -18.13 12.75 -3.84
C MET A 16 -17.46 12.35 -2.52
N PRO A 17 -16.74 11.21 -2.45
CA PRO A 17 -16.15 10.73 -1.21
C PRO A 17 -15.04 11.67 -0.70
N LYS A 18 -14.82 11.68 0.62
CA LYS A 18 -13.77 12.50 1.26
C LYS A 18 -12.36 12.24 0.71
N SER A 19 -12.10 11.04 0.19
CA SER A 19 -10.85 10.71 -0.48
C SER A 19 -10.64 11.57 -1.73
N TRP A 20 -11.69 11.73 -2.55
CA TRP A 20 -11.67 12.53 -3.78
C TRP A 20 -11.56 14.02 -3.50
N GLN A 21 -12.23 14.51 -2.47
CA GLN A 21 -12.19 15.93 -2.09
C GLN A 21 -10.76 16.44 -1.89
N ARG A 22 -9.80 15.61 -1.46
CA ARG A 22 -8.39 16.01 -1.31
C ARG A 22 -7.69 16.26 -2.65
N HIS A 23 -8.09 15.54 -3.69
CA HIS A 23 -7.51 15.61 -5.02
C HIS A 23 -8.24 16.61 -5.92
N LEU A 24 -9.51 16.90 -5.63
CA LEU A 24 -10.36 17.81 -6.39
C LEU A 24 -9.77 19.22 -6.55
N HIS A 25 -9.94 19.78 -7.74
CA HIS A 25 -9.72 21.20 -8.05
C HIS A 25 -11.10 21.88 -8.12
N PRO A 26 -11.61 22.40 -7.00
CA PRO A 26 -13.01 22.80 -6.92
C PRO A 26 -13.31 23.96 -7.86
N ARG A 27 -14.60 24.11 -8.16
CA ARG A 27 -15.17 25.21 -8.92
C ARG A 27 -16.29 25.84 -8.10
N ARG A 28 -16.57 27.11 -8.36
CA ARG A 28 -17.69 27.80 -7.72
C ARG A 28 -19.00 27.10 -8.12
N GLY A 29 -19.83 26.76 -7.13
CA GLY A 29 -21.07 26.00 -7.33
C GLY A 29 -20.92 24.48 -7.53
N GLY A 30 -19.68 23.95 -7.56
CA GLY A 30 -19.42 22.50 -7.65
C GLY A 30 -19.26 21.81 -6.29
N ALA A 31 -18.70 20.60 -6.27
CA ALA A 31 -18.45 19.89 -5.02
C ALA A 31 -17.43 20.65 -4.12
N PRO A 32 -17.64 20.65 -2.79
CA PRO A 32 -16.74 21.36 -1.88
C PRO A 32 -15.35 20.73 -1.89
N GLY A 33 -14.33 21.59 -2.02
CA GLY A 33 -12.93 21.19 -1.92
C GLY A 33 -12.47 20.88 -0.49
N PRO A 34 -11.18 20.54 -0.31
CA PRO A 34 -10.58 20.35 1.00
C PRO A 34 -10.61 21.65 1.82
N LYS A 35 -10.76 21.54 3.14
CA LYS A 35 -10.74 22.70 4.05
C LYS A 35 -9.43 23.47 3.91
N ILE A 36 -9.55 24.78 3.71
CA ILE A 36 -8.42 25.70 3.52
C ILE A 36 -7.96 26.18 4.90
N LYS A 37 -6.76 25.78 5.32
CA LYS A 37 -6.03 26.46 6.41
C LYS A 37 -5.03 27.42 5.78
N ARG A 38 -5.25 28.73 5.92
CA ARG A 38 -4.31 29.75 5.43
C ARG A 38 -3.05 29.73 6.30
N ALA A 39 -1.89 29.83 5.68
CA ALA A 39 -0.66 30.10 6.42
C ALA A 39 -0.79 31.43 7.18
N THR A 40 -0.37 31.46 8.44
CA THR A 40 -0.39 32.67 9.29
C THR A 40 0.88 33.51 9.14
N VAL A 41 1.81 33.05 8.31
CA VAL A 41 3.14 33.62 8.14
C VAL A 41 3.08 34.69 7.06
N GLY A 42 3.53 35.89 7.38
CA GLY A 42 3.60 37.01 6.44
C GLY A 42 4.74 36.87 5.44
N GLU A 43 4.66 37.62 4.34
CA GLU A 43 5.67 37.62 3.28
C GLU A 43 7.07 37.99 3.79
N GLU A 44 7.16 38.93 4.73
CA GLU A 44 8.41 39.36 5.35
C GLU A 44 9.13 38.21 6.06
N GLU A 45 8.41 37.38 6.81
CA GLU A 45 8.97 36.23 7.50
C GLU A 45 9.40 35.13 6.53
N LEU A 46 8.68 34.94 5.41
CA LEU A 46 9.06 33.97 4.37
C LEU A 46 10.36 34.37 3.65
N ARG A 47 10.57 35.67 3.41
CA ARG A 47 11.74 36.17 2.68
C ARG A 47 12.95 36.45 3.58
N ALA A 48 12.76 36.63 4.90
CA ALA A 48 13.84 36.98 5.83
C ALA A 48 15.08 36.07 5.75
N PRO A 49 14.97 34.72 5.64
CA PRO A 49 16.13 33.84 5.51
C PRO A 49 16.91 34.02 4.20
N TYR A 50 16.31 34.67 3.21
CA TYR A 50 16.82 34.80 1.86
C TYR A 50 17.22 36.23 1.50
N ALA A 51 17.20 37.19 2.44
CA ALA A 51 17.45 38.61 2.17
C ALA A 51 18.77 38.85 1.39
N ASP A 52 19.87 38.25 1.84
CA ASP A 52 21.18 38.35 1.17
C ASP A 52 21.19 37.71 -0.22
N VAL A 53 20.42 36.62 -0.39
CA VAL A 53 20.31 35.91 -1.66
C VAL A 53 19.48 36.71 -2.65
N ILE A 54 18.38 37.31 -2.18
CA ILE A 54 17.53 38.21 -2.97
C ILE A 54 18.39 39.34 -3.53
N GLU A 55 19.14 40.07 -2.70
CA GLU A 55 19.98 41.16 -3.19
C GLU A 55 21.03 40.70 -4.21
N LYS A 56 21.68 39.55 -3.98
CA LYS A 56 22.63 38.96 -4.95
C LYS A 56 21.95 38.64 -6.29
N VAL A 57 20.74 38.13 -6.26
CA VAL A 57 19.95 37.83 -7.46
C VAL A 57 19.56 39.12 -8.18
N LEU A 58 19.05 40.12 -7.45
CA LEU A 58 18.64 41.41 -8.04
C LEU A 58 19.82 42.22 -8.59
N ALA A 59 21.04 41.96 -8.12
CA ALA A 59 22.28 42.54 -8.65
C ALA A 59 22.94 41.67 -9.75
N HIS A 60 22.42 40.47 -10.00
CA HIS A 60 23.02 39.54 -10.95
C HIS A 60 22.89 40.07 -12.39
N ARG A 61 23.97 40.00 -13.18
CA ARG A 61 24.03 40.55 -14.56
C ARG A 61 22.99 40.01 -15.55
N ARG A 62 22.41 38.85 -15.25
CA ARG A 62 21.35 38.22 -16.07
C ARG A 62 19.95 38.56 -15.60
N THR A 63 19.80 39.26 -14.48
CA THR A 63 18.49 39.65 -13.99
C THR A 63 17.94 40.79 -14.84
N ASP A 64 16.71 40.62 -15.31
CA ASP A 64 16.00 41.64 -16.07
C ASP A 64 15.91 42.95 -15.24
N PRO A 65 16.34 44.10 -15.79
CA PRO A 65 16.32 45.36 -15.06
C PRO A 65 14.93 45.78 -14.55
N ALA A 66 13.87 45.48 -15.29
CA ALA A 66 12.50 45.81 -14.88
C ALA A 66 12.05 44.94 -13.70
N LEU A 67 12.38 43.65 -13.70
CA LEU A 67 12.14 42.77 -12.55
C LEU A 67 12.92 43.24 -11.32
N ALA A 68 14.18 43.64 -11.50
CA ALA A 68 15.01 44.13 -10.41
C ALA A 68 14.50 45.46 -9.83
N ALA A 69 13.99 46.36 -10.66
CA ALA A 69 13.39 47.62 -10.22
C ALA A 69 12.08 47.36 -9.45
N ALA A 70 11.17 46.56 -10.02
CA ALA A 70 9.89 46.23 -9.39
C ALA A 70 10.09 45.51 -8.04
N ALA A 71 11.05 44.58 -7.95
CA ALA A 71 11.38 43.91 -6.70
C ALA A 71 11.86 44.90 -5.63
N ARG A 72 12.75 45.84 -5.98
CA ARG A 72 13.25 46.84 -5.03
C ARG A 72 12.17 47.82 -4.58
N GLU A 73 11.29 48.26 -5.48
CA GLU A 73 10.14 49.09 -5.11
C GLU A 73 9.21 48.38 -4.12
N HIS A 74 8.99 47.07 -4.35
CA HIS A 74 8.19 46.26 -3.43
C HIS A 74 8.84 46.10 -2.07
N LEU A 75 10.15 45.82 -2.03
CA LEU A 75 10.93 45.75 -0.80
C LEU A 75 10.98 47.08 -0.04
N ALA A 76 10.85 48.21 -0.75
CA ALA A 76 10.75 49.55 -0.15
C ALA A 76 9.34 49.90 0.38
N GLY A 77 8.35 49.02 0.22
CA GLY A 77 7.00 49.18 0.75
C GLY A 77 5.93 49.58 -0.27
N THR A 78 6.28 49.73 -1.56
CA THR A 78 5.29 49.98 -2.62
C THR A 78 4.57 48.68 -2.99
N VAL A 79 3.25 48.68 -3.03
CA VAL A 79 2.47 47.48 -3.41
C VAL A 79 2.62 47.24 -4.91
N SER A 80 3.37 46.21 -5.30
CA SER A 80 3.66 45.85 -6.69
C SER A 80 3.53 44.34 -6.89
N PRO A 81 2.52 43.85 -7.64
CA PRO A 81 2.36 42.42 -7.91
C PRO A 81 3.57 41.80 -8.62
N LEU A 82 4.16 42.52 -9.58
CA LEU A 82 5.38 42.12 -10.29
C LEU A 82 6.59 42.07 -9.34
N GLY A 83 6.70 43.05 -8.44
CA GLY A 83 7.76 43.09 -7.44
C GLY A 83 7.67 41.94 -6.43
N ALA A 84 6.47 41.66 -5.92
CA ALA A 84 6.20 40.54 -5.03
C ALA A 84 6.54 39.20 -5.70
N ALA A 85 6.14 39.02 -6.97
CA ALA A 85 6.48 37.85 -7.78
C ALA A 85 7.99 37.64 -7.93
N ALA A 86 8.74 38.71 -8.23
CA ALA A 86 10.19 38.65 -8.38
C ALA A 86 10.92 38.32 -7.07
N VAL A 87 10.44 38.82 -5.93
CA VAL A 87 10.98 38.48 -4.60
C VAL A 87 10.72 37.02 -4.25
N ALA A 88 9.49 36.53 -4.47
CA ALA A 88 9.11 35.14 -4.18
C ALA A 88 9.86 34.10 -5.04
N ALA A 89 10.24 34.46 -6.27
CA ALA A 89 10.96 33.58 -7.19
C ALA A 89 12.31 33.08 -6.62
N VAL A 90 12.94 33.84 -5.70
CA VAL A 90 14.25 33.50 -5.14
C VAL A 90 14.17 32.32 -4.14
N PRO A 91 13.40 32.39 -3.03
CA PRO A 91 13.23 31.25 -2.13
C PRO A 91 12.70 29.99 -2.83
N GLU A 92 11.78 30.14 -3.77
CA GLU A 92 11.20 29.02 -4.53
C GLU A 92 12.21 28.27 -5.39
N SER A 93 13.33 28.90 -5.76
CA SER A 93 14.39 28.27 -6.54
C SER A 93 15.22 27.24 -5.79
N GLU A 94 15.11 27.23 -4.45
CA GLU A 94 15.81 26.32 -3.55
C GLU A 94 14.98 25.05 -3.23
N PHE A 95 13.74 24.97 -3.72
CA PHE A 95 12.83 23.83 -3.49
C PHE A 95 12.44 23.15 -4.81
N HIS A 96 12.38 21.82 -4.80
CA HIS A 96 11.87 21.02 -5.91
C HIS A 96 10.33 20.99 -5.99
N SER A 97 9.63 21.37 -4.91
CA SER A 97 8.17 21.37 -4.83
C SER A 97 7.58 22.78 -4.94
N GLY A 98 6.31 22.89 -5.36
CA GLY A 98 5.56 24.15 -5.39
C GLY A 98 5.07 24.64 -4.02
N GLU A 99 5.50 24.00 -2.92
CA GLU A 99 5.05 24.31 -1.57
C GLU A 99 5.38 25.76 -1.16
N MET A 100 6.58 26.23 -1.53
CA MET A 100 7.00 27.60 -1.23
C MET A 100 6.13 28.62 -1.98
N THR A 101 5.84 28.39 -3.26
CA THR A 101 4.94 29.26 -4.05
C THR A 101 3.55 29.34 -3.43
N ALA A 102 3.00 28.21 -2.93
CA ALA A 102 1.71 28.20 -2.24
C ALA A 102 1.71 28.98 -0.92
N ARG A 103 2.84 29.01 -0.19
CA ARG A 103 2.99 29.82 1.03
C ARG A 103 3.03 31.31 0.73
N PHE A 104 3.70 31.73 -0.35
CA PHE A 104 3.66 33.13 -0.80
C PHE A 104 2.26 33.55 -1.23
N VAL A 105 1.53 32.69 -1.94
CA VAL A 105 0.10 32.94 -2.25
C VAL A 105 -0.72 33.20 -0.98
N ASP A 106 -0.59 32.36 0.04
CA ASP A 106 -1.32 32.57 1.31
C ASP A 106 -0.92 33.89 2.01
N ALA A 107 0.36 34.25 1.96
CA ALA A 107 0.86 35.51 2.52
C ALA A 107 0.28 36.72 1.77
N TRP A 108 0.30 36.71 0.44
CA TRP A 108 -0.26 37.77 -0.39
C TRP A 108 -1.77 37.94 -0.20
N VAL A 109 -2.51 36.82 -0.09
CA VAL A 109 -3.96 36.85 0.20
C VAL A 109 -4.22 37.50 1.55
N THR A 110 -3.40 37.20 2.55
CA THR A 110 -3.55 37.72 3.91
C THR A 110 -3.23 39.21 4.01
N THR A 111 -2.20 39.66 3.30
CA THR A 111 -1.72 41.06 3.38
C THR A 111 -2.44 42.00 2.43
N HIS A 112 -2.72 41.55 1.20
CA HIS A 112 -3.16 42.41 0.08
C HIS A 112 -4.49 41.96 -0.55
N GLY A 113 -5.07 40.84 -0.11
CA GLY A 113 -6.33 40.30 -0.63
C GLY A 113 -6.17 39.39 -1.85
N LEU A 114 -7.26 38.70 -2.21
CA LEU A 114 -7.24 37.66 -3.24
C LEU A 114 -6.92 38.21 -4.63
N ARG A 115 -7.45 39.39 -4.99
CA ARG A 115 -7.17 40.06 -6.26
C ARG A 115 -5.67 40.28 -6.47
N PHE A 116 -4.97 40.80 -5.46
CA PHE A 116 -3.52 41.02 -5.53
C PHE A 116 -2.76 39.70 -5.69
N ALA A 117 -3.12 38.68 -4.89
CA ALA A 117 -2.44 37.39 -4.92
C ALA A 117 -2.56 36.68 -6.28
N VAL A 118 -3.73 36.77 -6.94
CA VAL A 118 -3.93 36.24 -8.30
C VAL A 118 -3.04 36.98 -9.31
N HIS A 119 -2.96 38.32 -9.22
CA HIS A 119 -2.09 39.10 -10.10
C HIS A 119 -0.62 38.72 -9.90
N ALA A 120 -0.14 38.75 -8.65
CA ALA A 120 1.24 38.40 -8.32
C ALA A 120 1.60 36.97 -8.75
N PHE A 121 0.67 36.03 -8.63
CA PHE A 121 0.87 34.66 -9.12
C PHE A 121 1.01 34.59 -10.65
N LEU A 122 0.19 35.31 -11.41
CA LEU A 122 0.34 35.36 -12.87
C LEU A 122 1.68 35.98 -13.28
N GLU A 123 2.09 37.09 -12.65
CA GLU A 123 3.42 37.67 -12.89
C GLU A 123 4.52 36.65 -12.54
N ARG A 124 4.36 35.91 -11.44
CA ARG A 124 5.32 34.87 -11.04
C ARG A 124 5.42 33.75 -12.08
N CYS A 125 4.31 33.33 -12.67
CA CYS A 125 4.32 32.31 -13.73
C CYS A 125 5.14 32.74 -14.95
N ASP A 126 5.28 34.04 -15.20
CA ASP A 126 6.05 34.60 -16.31
C ASP A 126 7.52 34.83 -15.97
N ILE A 127 7.93 34.64 -14.71
CA ILE A 127 9.34 34.75 -14.30
C ILE A 127 10.00 33.37 -14.37
N GLU A 128 11.10 33.30 -15.11
CA GLU A 128 11.99 32.15 -15.16
C GLU A 128 13.17 32.33 -14.20
N VAL A 129 13.46 31.26 -13.45
CA VAL A 129 14.62 31.16 -12.58
C VAL A 129 15.47 30.00 -13.11
N GLY A 130 16.65 30.27 -13.64
CA GLY A 130 17.50 29.22 -14.20
C GLY A 130 17.85 28.15 -13.16
N GLY A 131 17.97 26.90 -13.58
CA GLY A 131 18.04 25.72 -12.69
C GLY A 131 19.17 25.72 -11.64
N TYR A 132 18.84 25.18 -10.46
CA TYR A 132 19.62 25.10 -9.20
C TYR A 132 20.18 26.44 -8.69
N GLY A 133 19.30 27.21 -8.05
CA GLY A 133 19.60 28.40 -7.26
C GLY A 133 19.60 29.69 -8.08
N ALA A 134 18.60 30.55 -7.84
CA ALA A 134 18.44 31.87 -8.47
C ALA A 134 19.73 32.71 -8.42
N ALA A 135 20.51 32.56 -7.34
CA ALA A 135 21.76 33.28 -7.12
C ALA A 135 22.79 33.11 -8.24
N LYS A 136 22.73 32.01 -9.00
CA LYS A 136 23.64 31.72 -10.11
C LYS A 136 23.03 32.09 -11.46
N SER A 137 21.70 32.16 -11.54
CA SER A 137 20.95 32.31 -12.79
C SER A 137 20.46 33.73 -13.05
N GLY A 138 20.09 34.49 -12.02
CA GLY A 138 19.31 35.72 -12.17
C GLY A 138 17.84 35.43 -12.47
N LEU A 139 17.03 36.49 -12.60
CA LEU A 139 15.60 36.39 -12.95
C LEU A 139 15.36 36.96 -14.35
N VAL A 140 14.72 36.20 -15.24
CA VAL A 140 14.35 36.68 -16.59
C VAL A 140 12.88 36.44 -16.84
N LEU A 141 12.28 37.23 -17.74
CA LEU A 141 10.94 36.95 -18.22
C LEU A 141 10.98 35.74 -19.17
N ARG A 142 9.99 34.86 -19.05
CA ARG A 142 9.86 33.66 -19.87
C ARG A 142 9.38 34.03 -21.27
N ASP A 143 10.09 33.55 -22.29
CA ASP A 143 9.81 33.78 -23.71
C ASP A 143 9.08 32.58 -24.38
N GLY A 144 8.43 31.72 -23.59
CA GLY A 144 7.92 30.41 -24.06
C GLY A 144 6.60 29.97 -23.44
N ALA A 145 5.92 29.04 -24.12
CA ALA A 145 4.55 28.57 -23.83
C ALA A 145 4.42 27.55 -22.66
N GLY A 146 5.49 27.34 -21.88
CA GLY A 146 5.54 26.32 -20.83
C GLY A 146 5.23 26.85 -19.43
N LEU A 147 4.50 26.06 -18.64
CA LEU A 147 4.30 26.29 -17.20
C LEU A 147 5.52 25.76 -16.40
N ASP A 148 5.97 26.51 -15.40
CA ASP A 148 6.95 26.02 -14.42
C ASP A 148 6.35 24.82 -13.64
N SER A 149 7.11 23.74 -13.47
CA SER A 149 6.67 22.52 -12.77
C SER A 149 6.23 22.77 -11.32
N ARG A 150 6.59 23.92 -10.74
CA ARG A 150 6.17 24.37 -9.40
C ARG A 150 4.83 25.12 -9.35
N SER A 151 4.34 25.60 -10.50
CA SER A 151 3.10 26.40 -10.60
C SER A 151 1.78 25.66 -10.30
N PRO A 152 1.62 24.35 -10.57
CA PRO A 152 0.34 23.66 -10.38
C PRO A 152 -0.19 23.69 -8.95
N ASP A 153 0.67 23.59 -7.93
CA ASP A 153 0.27 23.58 -6.51
C ASP A 153 -0.31 24.93 -6.08
N ALA A 154 0.35 26.03 -6.45
CA ALA A 154 -0.10 27.38 -6.18
C ALA A 154 -1.36 27.75 -6.98
N ALA A 155 -1.47 27.31 -8.24
CA ALA A 155 -2.68 27.48 -9.05
C ALA A 155 -3.87 26.75 -8.40
N LYS A 156 -3.68 25.50 -7.95
CA LYS A 156 -4.69 24.76 -7.18
C LYS A 156 -5.07 25.50 -5.89
N ARG A 157 -4.10 26.08 -5.19
CA ARG A 157 -4.34 26.86 -3.98
C ARG A 157 -5.21 28.09 -4.23
N LEU A 158 -4.95 28.86 -5.29
CA LEU A 158 -5.79 29.99 -5.68
C LEU A 158 -7.18 29.55 -6.11
N ARG A 159 -7.28 28.49 -6.90
CA ARG A 159 -8.57 27.92 -7.32
C ARG A 159 -9.44 27.49 -6.15
N LEU A 160 -8.82 26.94 -5.09
CA LEU A 160 -9.49 26.63 -3.83
C LEU A 160 -10.09 27.87 -3.16
N LEU A 161 -9.30 28.95 -3.06
CA LEU A 161 -9.74 30.21 -2.45
C LEU A 161 -10.86 30.86 -3.27
N LEU A 162 -10.73 30.89 -4.61
CA LEU A 162 -11.72 31.46 -5.52
C LEU A 162 -13.04 30.71 -5.48
N ALA A 163 -13.02 29.37 -5.41
CA ALA A 163 -14.25 28.58 -5.30
C ALA A 163 -15.05 28.87 -4.02
N ALA A 164 -14.39 29.39 -2.97
CA ALA A 164 -14.99 29.75 -1.69
C ALA A 164 -15.13 31.28 -1.48
N ALA A 165 -14.72 32.09 -2.46
CA ALA A 165 -14.74 33.55 -2.37
C ALA A 165 -16.18 34.10 -2.43
N ALA A 166 -16.40 35.27 -1.82
CA ALA A 166 -17.66 35.98 -1.93
C ALA A 166 -17.90 36.47 -3.37
N ASP A 167 -19.16 36.64 -3.77
CA ASP A 167 -19.55 37.00 -5.13
C ASP A 167 -18.84 38.25 -5.68
N THR A 168 -18.67 39.28 -4.83
CA THR A 168 -17.97 40.52 -5.19
C THR A 168 -16.48 40.29 -5.40
N GLU A 169 -15.82 39.57 -4.49
CA GLU A 169 -14.38 39.28 -4.59
C GLU A 169 -14.07 38.36 -5.79
N TYR A 170 -14.97 37.43 -6.10
CA TYR A 170 -14.88 36.60 -7.29
C TYR A 170 -15.00 37.43 -8.57
N GLY A 171 -16.01 38.32 -8.64
CA GLY A 171 -16.20 39.24 -9.77
C GLY A 171 -14.99 40.15 -9.99
N ASP A 172 -14.43 40.72 -8.92
CA ASP A 172 -13.22 41.54 -8.98
C ASP A 172 -12.03 40.75 -9.56
N VAL A 173 -11.89 39.46 -9.25
CA VAL A 173 -10.83 38.62 -9.83
C VAL A 173 -11.11 38.30 -11.30
N VAL A 174 -12.36 38.03 -11.68
CA VAL A 174 -12.74 37.83 -13.10
C VAL A 174 -12.39 39.07 -13.90
N ASP A 175 -12.74 40.28 -13.44
CA ASP A 175 -12.42 41.53 -14.14
C ASP A 175 -10.91 41.76 -14.27
N LEU A 176 -10.12 41.42 -13.24
CA LEU A 176 -8.66 41.44 -13.31
C LEU A 176 -8.14 40.48 -14.39
N LEU A 177 -8.58 39.23 -14.35
CA LEU A 177 -8.12 38.18 -15.26
C LEU A 177 -8.45 38.53 -16.71
N ALA A 178 -9.63 39.09 -16.97
CA ALA A 178 -10.03 39.54 -18.31
C ALA A 178 -8.98 40.46 -18.95
N GLY A 179 -8.39 41.39 -18.18
CA GLY A 179 -7.33 42.29 -18.63
C GLY A 179 -5.93 41.67 -18.73
N LEU A 180 -5.72 40.50 -18.12
CA LEU A 180 -4.41 39.83 -18.05
C LEU A 180 -4.31 38.60 -18.98
N ARG A 181 -5.36 38.23 -19.71
CA ARG A 181 -5.41 37.12 -20.70
C ARG A 181 -4.63 37.42 -22.00
N THR A 182 -3.41 37.97 -21.89
CA THR A 182 -2.60 38.46 -23.01
C THR A 182 -1.75 37.41 -23.72
N THR A 183 -1.50 36.27 -23.06
CA THR A 183 -0.72 35.14 -23.62
C THR A 183 -1.51 33.84 -23.50
N PRO A 184 -1.23 32.81 -24.33
CA PRO A 184 -1.90 31.50 -24.23
C PRO A 184 -1.81 30.89 -22.82
N VAL A 185 -0.65 31.05 -22.15
CA VAL A 185 -0.46 30.56 -20.77
C VAL A 185 -1.37 31.31 -19.78
N ARG A 186 -1.44 32.65 -19.85
CA ARG A 186 -2.34 33.43 -18.99
C ARG A 186 -3.82 33.16 -19.31
N GLN A 187 -4.17 32.89 -20.57
CA GLN A 187 -5.51 32.45 -20.98
C GLN A 187 -5.90 31.11 -20.34
N ALA A 188 -5.03 30.11 -20.43
CA ALA A 188 -5.23 28.81 -19.80
C ALA A 188 -5.33 28.90 -18.28
N LEU A 189 -4.41 29.65 -17.64
CA LEU A 189 -4.44 29.88 -16.19
C LEU A 189 -5.73 30.57 -15.76
N SER A 190 -6.19 31.57 -16.51
CA SER A 190 -7.43 32.28 -16.22
C SER A 190 -8.65 31.34 -16.34
N ALA A 191 -8.77 30.60 -17.43
CA ALA A 191 -9.86 29.62 -17.63
C ALA A 191 -9.82 28.52 -16.55
N TYR A 192 -8.63 28.12 -16.11
CA TYR A 192 -8.47 27.19 -15.00
C TYR A 192 -8.83 27.79 -13.64
N LEU A 193 -8.47 29.04 -13.34
CA LEU A 193 -8.75 29.66 -12.04
C LEU A 193 -10.24 29.96 -11.85
N VAL A 194 -10.92 30.37 -12.93
CA VAL A 194 -12.35 30.72 -12.94
C VAL A 194 -13.12 29.90 -13.99
N PRO A 195 -13.24 28.56 -13.82
CA PRO A 195 -13.81 27.66 -14.83
C PRO A 195 -15.33 27.84 -15.06
N THR A 196 -15.99 28.73 -14.30
CA THR A 196 -17.40 29.11 -14.54
C THR A 196 -17.55 30.15 -15.64
N GLU A 197 -16.47 30.84 -16.02
CA GLU A 197 -16.44 31.69 -17.21
C GLU A 197 -16.35 30.81 -18.46
N HIS A 198 -17.46 30.15 -18.81
CA HIS A 198 -17.48 29.11 -19.85
C HIS A 198 -16.98 29.60 -21.21
N ALA A 199 -17.26 30.85 -21.59
CA ALA A 199 -16.72 31.44 -22.83
C ALA A 199 -15.18 31.42 -22.88
N TRP A 200 -14.50 31.56 -21.73
CA TRP A 200 -13.05 31.47 -21.66
C TRP A 200 -12.53 30.04 -21.77
N VAL A 201 -13.33 29.06 -21.33
CA VAL A 201 -13.03 27.64 -21.50
C VAL A 201 -13.28 27.23 -22.95
N ASP A 202 -14.35 27.72 -23.57
CA ASP A 202 -14.66 27.54 -25.00
C ASP A 202 -13.50 28.02 -25.88
N GLU A 203 -12.96 29.22 -25.61
CA GLU A 203 -11.76 29.75 -26.27
C GLU A 203 -10.56 28.80 -26.15
N CYS A 204 -10.32 28.25 -24.96
CA CYS A 204 -9.23 27.32 -24.73
C CYS A 204 -9.46 25.96 -25.41
N CYS A 205 -10.71 25.48 -25.49
CA CYS A 205 -11.08 24.25 -26.21
C CYS A 205 -10.94 24.41 -27.73
N ALA A 206 -11.20 25.61 -28.27
CA ALA A 206 -11.07 25.90 -29.70
C ALA A 206 -9.63 26.22 -30.14
N ALA A 207 -8.69 26.39 -29.20
CA ALA A 207 -7.31 26.71 -29.50
C ALA A 207 -6.58 25.52 -30.17
N PRO A 208 -5.57 25.76 -31.03
CA PRO A 208 -4.81 24.68 -31.68
C PRO A 208 -4.23 23.68 -30.68
N GLU A 209 -4.11 22.41 -31.08
CA GLU A 209 -3.50 21.38 -30.23
C GLU A 209 -2.11 21.82 -29.73
N HIS A 210 -1.83 21.53 -28.45
CA HIS A 210 -0.59 21.87 -27.73
C HIS A 210 -0.34 23.37 -27.47
N SER A 211 -1.25 24.27 -27.86
CA SER A 211 -1.15 25.69 -27.50
C SER A 211 -1.47 25.96 -26.02
N MET A 212 -2.19 25.04 -25.36
CA MET A 212 -2.62 25.14 -23.97
C MET A 212 -2.02 24.01 -23.12
N PRO A 213 -1.60 24.29 -21.87
CA PRO A 213 -1.22 23.23 -20.93
C PRO A 213 -2.38 22.26 -20.67
N ARG A 214 -2.24 21.03 -21.16
CA ARG A 214 -3.29 19.99 -21.15
C ARG A 214 -3.93 19.77 -19.77
N GLU A 215 -3.11 19.69 -18.72
CA GLU A 215 -3.60 19.46 -17.36
C GLU A 215 -4.53 20.57 -16.86
N LEU A 216 -4.23 21.84 -17.19
CA LEU A 216 -5.05 22.99 -16.80
C LEU A 216 -6.37 23.00 -17.58
N LEU A 217 -6.31 22.71 -18.88
CA LEU A 217 -7.48 22.65 -19.75
C LEU A 217 -8.47 21.57 -19.29
N LEU A 218 -8.00 20.34 -19.06
CA LEU A 218 -8.86 19.25 -18.57
C LEU A 218 -9.53 19.60 -17.24
N ARG A 219 -8.79 20.22 -16.32
CA ARG A 219 -9.35 20.65 -15.03
C ARG A 219 -10.29 21.85 -15.15
N ALA A 220 -10.25 22.61 -16.24
CA ALA A 220 -11.15 23.73 -16.50
C ALA A 220 -12.51 23.28 -17.08
N LEU A 221 -12.58 22.10 -17.71
CA LEU A 221 -13.83 21.63 -18.34
C LEU A 221 -14.96 21.55 -17.32
N GLY A 222 -16.14 22.04 -17.71
CA GLY A 222 -17.30 22.19 -16.82
C GLY A 222 -18.66 22.00 -17.48
N LEU A 223 -18.69 21.72 -18.78
CA LEU A 223 -19.91 21.43 -19.53
C LEU A 223 -19.66 20.26 -20.48
N PRO A 224 -20.65 19.38 -20.73
CA PRO A 224 -20.55 18.33 -21.74
C PRO A 224 -20.14 18.86 -23.12
N ALA A 225 -20.66 20.03 -23.51
CA ALA A 225 -20.33 20.67 -24.79
C ALA A 225 -18.83 20.95 -24.98
N HIS A 226 -18.05 21.13 -23.90
CA HIS A 226 -16.60 21.30 -24.04
C HIS A 226 -15.90 20.01 -24.52
N LEU A 227 -16.45 18.83 -24.20
CA LEU A 227 -15.94 17.56 -24.73
C LEU A 227 -16.20 17.46 -26.24
N ASP A 228 -17.39 17.89 -26.67
CA ASP A 228 -17.76 17.94 -28.09
C ASP A 228 -16.85 18.90 -28.87
N MET A 229 -16.54 20.08 -28.31
CA MET A 229 -15.63 21.07 -28.91
C MET A 229 -14.21 20.53 -29.09
N LEU A 230 -13.72 19.76 -28.11
CA LEU A 230 -12.39 19.15 -28.17
C LEU A 230 -12.33 17.98 -29.17
N GLY A 231 -13.46 17.34 -29.48
CA GLY A 231 -13.49 16.18 -30.38
C GLY A 231 -12.51 15.09 -29.94
N SER A 232 -11.58 14.70 -30.82
CA SER A 232 -10.55 13.70 -30.51
C SER A 232 -9.58 14.15 -29.42
N ALA A 233 -9.38 15.46 -29.19
CA ALA A 233 -8.49 15.97 -28.16
C ALA A 233 -9.01 15.72 -26.73
N ALA A 234 -10.30 15.39 -26.57
CA ALA A 234 -10.92 15.01 -25.30
C ALA A 234 -10.55 13.60 -24.82
N HIS A 235 -9.84 12.80 -25.64
CA HIS A 235 -9.35 11.48 -25.22
C HIS A 235 -8.59 11.60 -23.90
N ILE A 236 -8.69 10.62 -23.00
CA ILE A 236 -7.95 10.65 -21.71
C ILE A 236 -6.63 9.91 -21.93
N SER A 237 -5.51 10.64 -21.85
CA SER A 237 -4.18 10.08 -22.09
C SER A 237 -3.64 9.29 -20.90
N VAL A 238 -2.57 8.52 -21.15
CA VAL A 238 -1.83 7.82 -20.09
C VAL A 238 -1.36 8.76 -18.98
N SER A 239 -0.95 10.00 -19.33
CA SER A 239 -0.50 11.02 -18.37
C SER A 239 -1.65 11.49 -17.48
N ASP A 240 -2.85 11.64 -18.06
CA ASP A 240 -4.02 12.12 -17.32
C ASP A 240 -4.46 11.10 -16.25
N CYS A 241 -4.27 9.81 -16.53
CA CYS A 241 -4.59 8.70 -15.63
C CYS A 241 -3.65 8.58 -14.41
N TYR A 242 -2.45 9.19 -14.43
CA TYR A 242 -1.51 9.11 -13.29
C TYR A 242 -1.95 9.97 -12.11
N ASP A 243 -2.67 11.08 -12.37
CA ASP A 243 -3.23 11.93 -11.34
C ASP A 243 -4.76 11.79 -11.30
N ILE A 244 -5.25 11.08 -10.29
CA ILE A 244 -6.70 10.94 -10.04
C ILE A 244 -7.41 12.29 -9.90
N GLY A 245 -6.70 13.37 -9.53
CA GLY A 245 -7.22 14.72 -9.51
C GLY A 245 -7.76 15.20 -10.85
N ASN A 246 -7.20 14.73 -11.98
CA ASN A 246 -7.72 15.02 -13.32
C ASN A 246 -9.10 14.40 -13.50
N LEU A 247 -9.20 13.08 -13.27
CA LEU A 247 -10.41 12.31 -13.50
C LEU A 247 -11.55 12.76 -12.58
N VAL A 248 -11.25 13.03 -11.31
CA VAL A 248 -12.24 13.49 -10.32
C VAL A 248 -12.71 14.91 -10.60
N THR A 249 -11.81 15.81 -11.01
CA THR A 249 -12.18 17.20 -11.37
C THR A 249 -13.03 17.24 -12.64
N LEU A 250 -12.72 16.37 -13.59
CA LEU A 250 -13.55 16.19 -14.78
C LEU A 250 -14.93 15.62 -14.43
N ALA A 251 -15.00 14.56 -13.61
CA ALA A 251 -16.27 13.99 -13.16
C ALA A 251 -17.17 15.01 -12.44
N ASP A 252 -16.58 15.90 -11.61
CA ASP A 252 -17.28 17.02 -10.99
C ASP A 252 -17.75 18.07 -12.02
N GLY A 253 -16.93 18.33 -13.05
CA GLY A 253 -17.20 19.37 -14.05
C GLY A 253 -18.20 18.98 -15.12
N VAL A 254 -17.88 17.94 -15.90
CA VAL A 254 -18.67 17.51 -17.06
C VAL A 254 -19.70 16.44 -16.70
N GLY A 255 -19.65 15.91 -15.47
CA GLY A 255 -20.62 14.92 -14.99
C GLY A 255 -20.53 13.58 -15.73
N PRO A 256 -21.65 12.86 -15.92
CA PRO A 256 -21.63 11.54 -16.53
C PRO A 256 -21.23 11.51 -18.01
N ALA A 257 -21.19 12.67 -18.68
CA ALA A 257 -20.77 12.78 -20.08
C ALA A 257 -19.32 12.31 -20.33
N ILE A 258 -18.49 12.21 -19.28
CA ILE A 258 -17.13 11.65 -19.39
C ILE A 258 -17.08 10.12 -19.43
N ALA A 259 -18.19 9.42 -19.17
CA ALA A 259 -18.20 7.96 -19.09
C ALA A 259 -17.61 7.25 -20.33
N PRO A 260 -17.93 7.65 -21.58
CA PRO A 260 -17.33 7.06 -22.78
C PRO A 260 -15.81 7.18 -22.81
N TYR A 261 -15.27 8.36 -22.48
CA TYR A 261 -13.83 8.64 -22.47
C TYR A 261 -13.08 7.83 -21.40
N LEU A 262 -13.67 7.66 -20.21
CA LEU A 262 -13.11 6.79 -19.17
C LEU A 262 -13.10 5.32 -19.58
N ALA A 263 -14.17 4.87 -20.26
CA ALA A 263 -14.28 3.49 -20.73
C ALA A 263 -13.33 3.17 -21.89
N GLU A 264 -13.07 4.15 -22.77
CA GLU A 264 -12.05 4.10 -23.81
C GLU A 264 -10.64 4.05 -23.20
N ALA A 265 -10.32 4.99 -22.31
CA ALA A 265 -9.02 5.01 -21.62
C ALA A 265 -8.77 3.77 -20.76
N PHE A 266 -9.82 3.16 -20.19
CA PHE A 266 -9.69 1.85 -19.58
C PHE A 266 -9.27 0.79 -20.61
N GLY A 267 -9.86 0.78 -21.80
CA GLY A 267 -9.44 -0.12 -22.88
C GLY A 267 -7.95 0.02 -23.22
N GLU A 268 -7.43 1.24 -23.25
CA GLU A 268 -6.07 1.55 -23.68
C GLU A 268 -4.99 1.50 -22.58
N HIS A 269 -5.35 1.79 -21.31
CA HIS A 269 -4.37 2.13 -20.27
C HIS A 269 -4.55 1.36 -18.94
N HIS A 270 -5.31 0.26 -18.95
CA HIS A 270 -5.56 -0.58 -17.76
C HIS A 270 -4.41 -1.50 -17.34
N ASP A 271 -3.28 -1.47 -18.05
CA ASP A 271 -2.09 -2.29 -17.82
C ASP A 271 -1.38 -1.97 -16.50
N GLU A 272 -1.48 -0.74 -15.99
CA GLU A 272 -0.86 -0.36 -14.71
C GLU A 272 -1.91 -0.30 -13.57
N PRO A 273 -1.63 -0.92 -12.39
CA PRO A 273 -2.61 -1.04 -11.31
C PRO A 273 -3.17 0.28 -10.76
N ARG A 274 -2.36 1.34 -10.62
CA ARG A 274 -2.83 2.64 -10.10
C ARG A 274 -3.78 3.33 -11.08
N ARG A 275 -3.44 3.37 -12.37
CA ARG A 275 -4.29 3.92 -13.45
C ARG A 275 -5.58 3.14 -13.58
N ARG A 276 -5.48 1.80 -13.64
CA ARG A 276 -6.62 0.89 -13.68
C ARG A 276 -7.59 1.15 -12.53
N LYS A 277 -7.06 1.27 -11.31
CA LYS A 277 -7.87 1.58 -10.13
C LYS A 277 -8.54 2.95 -10.24
N ALA A 278 -7.80 3.99 -10.63
CA ALA A 278 -8.36 5.35 -10.73
C ALA A 278 -9.50 5.44 -11.76
N LEU A 279 -9.31 4.86 -12.95
CA LEU A 279 -10.32 4.82 -14.01
C LEU A 279 -11.60 4.10 -13.55
N LEU A 280 -11.46 2.90 -12.98
CA LEU A 280 -12.59 2.11 -12.50
C LEU A 280 -13.29 2.78 -11.30
N GLU A 281 -12.53 3.42 -10.42
CA GLU A 281 -13.07 4.10 -9.24
C GLU A 281 -13.98 5.27 -9.64
N VAL A 282 -13.57 6.04 -10.66
CA VAL A 282 -14.33 7.18 -11.18
C VAL A 282 -15.51 6.71 -12.03
N LEU A 283 -15.27 5.82 -13.01
CA LEU A 283 -16.32 5.29 -13.89
C LEU A 283 -17.47 4.64 -13.09
N GLY A 284 -17.14 3.81 -12.08
CA GLY A 284 -18.13 3.10 -11.25
C GLY A 284 -18.87 3.98 -10.23
N ARG A 285 -18.61 5.29 -10.19
CA ARG A 285 -19.34 6.27 -9.37
C ARG A 285 -20.14 7.26 -10.19
N LEU A 286 -19.92 7.33 -11.51
CA LEU A 286 -20.66 8.25 -12.36
C LEU A 286 -22.15 7.89 -12.33
N PRO A 287 -23.04 8.85 -12.01
CA PRO A 287 -24.47 8.61 -12.01
C PRO A 287 -24.96 8.53 -13.46
N GLY A 288 -25.54 7.40 -13.86
CA GLY A 288 -26.16 7.30 -15.18
C GLY A 288 -26.15 5.88 -15.73
N ASP A 289 -27.02 5.63 -16.71
CA ASP A 289 -27.11 4.30 -17.33
C ASP A 289 -25.94 4.02 -18.26
N GLU A 290 -25.39 5.05 -18.91
CA GLU A 290 -24.31 4.91 -19.87
C GLU A 290 -23.04 4.34 -19.22
N ALA A 291 -22.62 4.89 -18.08
CA ALA A 291 -21.49 4.36 -17.32
C ALA A 291 -21.68 2.88 -16.97
N PHE A 292 -22.87 2.50 -16.47
CA PHE A 292 -23.16 1.11 -16.12
C PHE A 292 -23.13 0.18 -17.33
N ARG A 293 -23.73 0.58 -18.46
CA ARG A 293 -23.71 -0.19 -19.71
C ARG A 293 -22.28 -0.37 -20.24
N LEU A 294 -21.49 0.71 -20.27
CA LEU A 294 -20.08 0.65 -20.70
C LEU A 294 -19.22 -0.30 -19.85
N MET A 295 -19.51 -0.39 -18.54
CA MET A 295 -18.89 -1.35 -17.63
C MET A 295 -19.39 -2.78 -17.87
N LEU A 296 -20.68 -2.98 -18.11
CA LEU A 296 -21.27 -4.29 -18.42
C LEU A 296 -20.72 -4.85 -19.74
N ASP A 297 -20.64 -4.04 -20.80
CA ASP A 297 -20.07 -4.42 -22.10
C ASP A 297 -18.61 -4.87 -21.98
N ARG A 298 -17.91 -4.39 -20.96
CA ARG A 298 -16.50 -4.70 -20.65
C ARG A 298 -16.35 -5.69 -19.49
N ALA A 299 -17.44 -6.30 -19.00
CA ALA A 299 -17.42 -7.22 -17.86
C ALA A 299 -16.68 -8.54 -18.14
N GLY A 300 -16.27 -8.79 -19.38
CA GLY A 300 -15.30 -9.84 -19.72
C GLY A 300 -13.96 -9.66 -19.00
N ASN A 301 -13.52 -8.42 -18.74
CA ASN A 301 -12.32 -8.11 -17.97
C ASN A 301 -12.59 -8.29 -16.46
N ALA A 302 -11.71 -9.03 -15.77
CA ALA A 302 -11.87 -9.34 -14.35
C ALA A 302 -11.95 -8.09 -13.46
N HIS A 303 -11.11 -7.07 -13.71
CA HIS A 303 -11.11 -5.83 -12.93
C HIS A 303 -12.36 -4.99 -13.19
N MET A 304 -12.81 -4.93 -14.44
CA MET A 304 -14.07 -4.25 -14.79
C MET A 304 -15.26 -4.92 -14.09
N ARG A 305 -15.33 -6.26 -14.09
CA ARG A 305 -16.39 -7.01 -13.42
C ARG A 305 -16.42 -6.75 -11.92
N THR A 306 -15.26 -6.72 -11.27
CA THR A 306 -15.14 -6.37 -9.85
C THR A 306 -15.65 -4.95 -9.58
N ALA A 307 -15.25 -3.97 -10.40
CA ALA A 307 -15.74 -2.60 -10.27
C ALA A 307 -17.25 -2.47 -10.56
N LEU A 308 -17.78 -3.23 -11.51
CA LEU A 308 -19.21 -3.28 -11.81
C LEU A 308 -20.00 -3.82 -10.60
N ARG A 309 -19.53 -4.87 -9.92
CA ARG A 309 -20.16 -5.35 -8.68
C ARG A 309 -20.14 -4.31 -7.56
N GLU A 310 -19.08 -3.52 -7.43
CA GLU A 310 -19.09 -2.37 -6.51
C GLU A 310 -20.11 -1.30 -6.93
N THR A 311 -20.23 -1.05 -8.24
CA THR A 311 -21.20 -0.12 -8.83
C THR A 311 -22.63 -0.59 -8.57
N MET A 312 -22.90 -1.89 -8.70
CA MET A 312 -24.20 -2.50 -8.37
C MET A 312 -24.58 -2.31 -6.91
N ARG A 313 -23.63 -2.44 -5.98
CA ARG A 313 -23.86 -2.15 -4.55
C ARG A 313 -24.17 -0.68 -4.27
N ARG A 314 -23.61 0.24 -5.05
CA ARG A 314 -23.87 1.69 -4.95
C ARG A 314 -25.19 2.09 -5.60
N PHE A 315 -25.57 1.40 -6.67
CA PHE A 315 -26.77 1.66 -7.47
C PHE A 315 -27.62 0.39 -7.63
N PRO A 316 -28.17 -0.18 -6.54
CA PRO A 316 -28.87 -1.46 -6.55
C PRO A 316 -30.13 -1.48 -7.43
N VAL A 317 -30.85 -0.36 -7.56
CA VAL A 317 -32.05 -0.25 -8.41
C VAL A 317 -31.65 -0.20 -9.88
N ARG A 318 -30.65 0.61 -10.24
CA ARG A 318 -30.08 0.65 -11.58
C ARG A 318 -29.51 -0.70 -12.01
N ALA A 319 -28.86 -1.43 -11.10
CA ALA A 319 -28.34 -2.77 -11.36
C ALA A 319 -29.43 -3.72 -11.83
N VAL A 320 -30.56 -3.81 -11.11
CA VAL A 320 -31.68 -4.66 -11.51
C VAL A 320 -32.29 -4.18 -12.83
N ARG A 321 -32.52 -2.86 -12.98
CA ARG A 321 -33.11 -2.28 -14.20
C ARG A 321 -32.27 -2.52 -15.46
N LEU A 322 -30.94 -2.58 -15.34
CA LEU A 322 -30.05 -2.75 -16.50
C LEU A 322 -29.62 -4.21 -16.73
N LEU A 323 -29.49 -5.04 -15.68
CA LEU A 323 -29.09 -6.44 -15.81
C LEU A 323 -30.25 -7.35 -16.23
N ALA A 324 -31.48 -7.07 -15.82
CA ALA A 324 -32.62 -7.92 -16.15
C ALA A 324 -32.93 -7.94 -17.67
N PRO A 325 -32.95 -6.80 -18.40
CA PRO A 325 -33.08 -6.83 -19.85
C PRO A 325 -31.92 -7.57 -20.55
N ALA A 326 -30.68 -7.39 -20.09
CA ALA A 326 -29.52 -8.11 -20.64
C ALA A 326 -29.61 -9.63 -20.42
N THR A 327 -30.12 -10.04 -19.26
CA THR A 327 -30.40 -11.44 -18.91
C THR A 327 -31.49 -12.03 -19.80
N ALA A 328 -32.59 -11.30 -20.01
CA ALA A 328 -33.65 -11.70 -20.94
C ALA A 328 -33.15 -11.82 -22.39
N GLY A 329 -32.17 -11.00 -22.77
CA GLY A 329 -31.43 -11.07 -24.03
C GLY A 329 -30.43 -12.23 -24.15
N GLY A 330 -30.25 -13.04 -23.09
CA GLY A 330 -29.37 -14.22 -23.10
C GLY A 330 -27.93 -13.97 -22.65
N ASP A 331 -27.61 -12.81 -22.05
CA ASP A 331 -26.28 -12.57 -21.49
C ASP A 331 -26.08 -13.37 -20.17
N ALA A 332 -25.24 -14.41 -20.25
CA ALA A 332 -24.92 -15.27 -19.12
C ALA A 332 -24.21 -14.51 -17.98
N THR A 333 -23.38 -13.51 -18.29
CA THR A 333 -22.70 -12.68 -17.28
C THR A 333 -23.71 -11.82 -16.55
N ALA A 334 -24.65 -11.21 -17.28
CA ALA A 334 -25.72 -10.43 -16.66
C ALA A 334 -26.61 -11.31 -15.76
N GLN A 335 -26.91 -12.55 -16.18
CA GLN A 335 -27.70 -13.49 -15.38
C GLN A 335 -26.99 -13.89 -14.08
N GLU A 336 -25.69 -14.21 -14.13
CA GLU A 336 -24.86 -14.49 -12.93
C GLU A 336 -24.89 -13.29 -11.98
N LEU A 337 -24.56 -12.09 -12.49
CA LEU A 337 -24.53 -10.86 -11.70
C LEU A 337 -25.88 -10.53 -11.08
N LEU A 338 -26.97 -10.68 -11.85
CA LEU A 338 -28.32 -10.43 -11.35
C LEU A 338 -28.70 -11.42 -10.25
N THR A 339 -28.45 -12.71 -10.45
CA THR A 339 -28.79 -13.74 -9.46
C THR A 339 -28.08 -13.48 -8.13
N ASP A 340 -26.79 -13.18 -8.17
CA ASP A 340 -26.01 -12.84 -6.97
C ASP A 340 -26.55 -11.57 -6.30
N HIS A 341 -26.88 -10.54 -7.10
CA HIS A 341 -27.39 -9.27 -6.60
C HIS A 341 -28.76 -9.43 -5.92
N LEU A 342 -29.64 -10.26 -6.47
CA LEU A 342 -30.96 -10.55 -5.88
C LEU A 342 -30.82 -11.27 -4.54
N ARG A 343 -29.84 -12.19 -4.39
CA ARG A 343 -29.56 -12.85 -3.10
C ARG A 343 -29.02 -11.89 -2.06
N ALA A 344 -28.10 -11.00 -2.46
CA ALA A 344 -27.45 -10.05 -1.57
C ALA A 344 -28.38 -8.91 -1.11
N HIS A 345 -29.48 -8.67 -1.83
CA HIS A 345 -30.43 -7.58 -1.58
C HIS A 345 -31.88 -8.07 -1.47
N ALA A 346 -32.08 -9.29 -0.96
CA ALA A 346 -33.40 -9.92 -0.84
C ALA A 346 -34.41 -9.06 -0.05
N GLU A 347 -33.92 -8.30 0.94
CA GLU A 347 -34.68 -7.36 1.76
C GLU A 347 -35.21 -6.13 1.00
N LEU A 348 -34.54 -5.74 -0.10
CA LEU A 348 -34.93 -4.58 -0.91
C LEU A 348 -35.91 -4.96 -2.03
N LEU A 349 -36.00 -6.25 -2.40
CA LEU A 349 -36.82 -6.72 -3.53
C LEU A 349 -38.30 -6.33 -3.44
N PRO A 350 -39.01 -6.46 -2.30
CA PRO A 350 -40.43 -6.11 -2.23
C PRO A 350 -40.72 -4.64 -2.58
N ARG A 351 -39.74 -3.75 -2.37
CA ARG A 351 -39.85 -2.31 -2.65
C ARG A 351 -39.43 -1.97 -4.07
N MET A 352 -38.49 -2.71 -4.64
CA MET A 352 -38.02 -2.48 -6.00
C MET A 352 -39.02 -2.99 -7.04
N LEU A 353 -39.64 -4.16 -6.82
CA LEU A 353 -40.54 -4.81 -7.78
C LEU A 353 -41.67 -3.89 -8.32
N PRO A 354 -42.37 -3.08 -7.50
CA PRO A 354 -43.41 -2.18 -8.01
C PRO A 354 -42.90 -1.08 -8.95
N GLU A 355 -41.67 -0.58 -8.76
CA GLU A 355 -41.09 0.52 -9.55
C GLU A 355 -40.45 0.04 -10.87
N LEU A 356 -40.28 -1.26 -11.05
CA LEU A 356 -39.65 -1.84 -12.24
C LEU A 356 -40.64 -1.99 -13.41
N PRO A 357 -40.18 -1.84 -14.67
CA PRO A 357 -40.94 -2.21 -15.85
C PRO A 357 -41.39 -3.68 -15.82
N ASP A 358 -42.56 -3.99 -16.38
CA ASP A 358 -43.18 -5.33 -16.27
C ASP A 358 -42.27 -6.48 -16.76
N ASP A 359 -41.59 -6.29 -17.89
CA ASP A 359 -40.66 -7.29 -18.45
C ASP A 359 -39.44 -7.56 -17.52
N THR A 360 -38.98 -6.52 -16.83
CA THR A 360 -37.89 -6.62 -15.84
C THR A 360 -38.37 -7.35 -14.58
N ARG A 361 -39.59 -7.02 -14.10
CA ARG A 361 -40.20 -7.67 -12.93
C ARG A 361 -40.34 -9.18 -13.14
N ALA A 362 -40.87 -9.60 -14.30
CA ALA A 362 -41.05 -11.02 -14.61
C ALA A 362 -39.73 -11.82 -14.61
N THR A 363 -38.64 -11.20 -15.08
CA THR A 363 -37.30 -11.83 -15.08
C THR A 363 -36.77 -12.03 -13.66
N VAL A 364 -36.95 -11.03 -12.79
CA VAL A 364 -36.53 -11.09 -11.38
C VAL A 364 -37.29 -12.16 -10.61
N GLU A 365 -38.62 -12.17 -10.72
CA GLU A 365 -39.48 -13.15 -10.03
C GLU A 365 -39.14 -14.59 -10.41
N LYS A 366 -38.85 -14.84 -11.69
CA LYS A 366 -38.43 -16.16 -12.19
C LYS A 366 -37.11 -16.64 -11.56
N LEU A 367 -36.12 -15.76 -11.41
CA LEU A 367 -34.82 -16.10 -10.83
C LEU A 367 -34.91 -16.35 -9.32
N SER A 368 -35.69 -15.56 -8.60
CA SER A 368 -35.88 -15.73 -7.15
C SER A 368 -36.59 -17.04 -6.79
N ALA A 369 -37.49 -17.54 -7.64
CA ALA A 369 -38.21 -18.80 -7.40
C ALA A 369 -37.33 -20.07 -7.54
N ALA A 370 -36.14 -19.98 -8.14
CA ALA A 370 -35.30 -21.14 -8.48
C ALA A 370 -34.33 -21.61 -7.36
N ASP A 371 -34.29 -20.97 -6.18
CA ASP A 371 -33.18 -21.10 -5.21
C ASP A 371 -33.25 -22.27 -4.18
N GLY A 372 -34.34 -23.04 -4.10
CA GLY A 372 -34.40 -24.43 -3.56
C GLY A 372 -33.64 -24.86 -2.27
N ARG A 373 -33.63 -24.08 -1.17
CA ARG A 373 -32.87 -24.37 0.09
C ARG A 373 -33.37 -25.59 0.89
N LEU A 374 -32.45 -26.32 1.55
CA LEU A 374 -32.71 -27.48 2.43
C LEU A 374 -32.74 -27.12 3.93
N PRO A 375 -33.41 -27.91 4.80
CA PRO A 375 -33.51 -27.65 6.24
C PRO A 375 -32.18 -27.86 7.01
N GLU A 376 -31.97 -27.09 8.09
CA GLU A 376 -30.76 -27.12 8.93
C GLU A 376 -30.73 -28.32 9.91
N SER A 377 -29.52 -28.78 10.30
CA SER A 377 -29.32 -29.88 11.25
C SER A 377 -29.36 -29.43 12.73
N SER A 378 -29.60 -30.35 13.66
CA SER A 378 -29.46 -30.10 15.10
C SER A 378 -27.98 -30.13 15.55
N ALA A 379 -27.67 -29.52 16.70
CA ALA A 379 -26.31 -29.46 17.25
C ALA A 379 -25.73 -30.85 17.61
N ASP A 380 -26.58 -31.80 17.99
CA ASP A 380 -26.16 -33.16 18.40
C ASP A 380 -25.61 -34.00 17.23
N ALA A 381 -25.92 -33.61 15.99
CA ALA A 381 -25.46 -34.29 14.77
C ALA A 381 -24.11 -33.74 14.25
N LEU A 382 -23.49 -32.77 14.93
CA LEU A 382 -22.30 -32.06 14.47
C LEU A 382 -21.03 -32.42 15.27
N PRO A 383 -19.84 -32.45 14.64
CA PRO A 383 -18.57 -32.54 15.36
C PRO A 383 -18.43 -31.45 16.43
N ARG A 384 -17.85 -31.80 17.58
CA ARG A 384 -17.71 -30.88 18.73
C ARG A 384 -16.98 -29.57 18.38
N LEU A 385 -16.03 -29.59 17.44
CA LEU A 385 -15.33 -28.41 16.95
C LEU A 385 -16.26 -27.38 16.27
N LEU A 386 -17.38 -27.82 15.67
CA LEU A 386 -18.38 -26.94 15.07
C LEU A 386 -19.41 -26.40 16.09
N VAL A 387 -19.43 -26.94 17.31
CA VAL A 387 -20.40 -26.58 18.37
C VAL A 387 -19.72 -25.81 19.52
N ASP A 388 -18.59 -26.31 20.02
CA ASP A 388 -17.83 -25.81 21.18
C ASP A 388 -16.30 -25.89 20.91
N PRO A 389 -15.76 -24.98 20.06
CA PRO A 389 -14.33 -24.98 19.72
C PRO A 389 -13.44 -24.45 20.87
N PRO A 390 -12.16 -24.87 20.94
CA PRO A 390 -11.24 -24.49 22.03
C PRO A 390 -10.98 -22.98 22.10
N TRP A 391 -11.03 -22.27 20.97
CA TRP A 391 -10.87 -20.81 20.93
C TRP A 391 -12.10 -20.04 21.43
N ALA A 392 -13.23 -20.72 21.64
CA ALA A 392 -14.39 -20.18 22.34
C ALA A 392 -14.34 -20.45 23.86
N ARG A 393 -13.33 -21.17 24.37
CA ARG A 393 -13.18 -21.49 25.80
C ARG A 393 -12.23 -20.51 26.49
N THR A 394 -12.63 -20.00 27.64
CA THR A 394 -11.78 -19.20 28.54
C THR A 394 -11.26 -20.07 29.69
N ALA A 395 -9.99 -20.50 29.65
CA ALA A 395 -9.33 -21.22 30.75
C ALA A 395 -8.17 -20.41 31.37
N PRO A 396 -7.99 -20.43 32.70
CA PRO A 396 -6.92 -19.70 33.39
C PRO A 396 -5.55 -20.41 33.29
N LYS A 397 -4.46 -19.66 33.05
CA LYS A 397 -3.07 -20.18 33.05
C LYS A 397 -2.47 -20.22 34.45
N ALA A 398 -1.66 -21.24 34.75
CA ALA A 398 -0.89 -21.36 35.98
C ALA A 398 0.17 -20.26 36.12
N ARG A 399 0.48 -19.84 37.36
CA ARG A 399 1.44 -18.75 37.63
C ARG A 399 2.88 -19.28 37.59
N PRO A 400 3.79 -18.66 36.83
CA PRO A 400 5.18 -19.11 36.74
C PRO A 400 5.99 -18.72 37.99
N VAL A 401 6.96 -19.57 38.36
CA VAL A 401 7.96 -19.30 39.41
C VAL A 401 9.03 -18.34 38.85
N VAL A 402 9.34 -17.26 39.57
CA VAL A 402 10.30 -16.22 39.16
C VAL A 402 11.47 -16.19 40.12
N LEU A 403 12.70 -16.31 39.61
CA LEU A 403 13.93 -16.12 40.39
C LEU A 403 14.42 -14.68 40.28
N LYS A 404 14.90 -14.12 41.40
CA LYS A 404 15.55 -12.79 41.45
C LYS A 404 17.06 -12.97 41.56
N GLY A 405 17.83 -12.02 41.01
CA GLY A 405 19.29 -11.99 41.14
C GLY A 405 20.08 -12.78 40.09
N LEU A 406 19.44 -13.19 38.98
CA LEU A 406 20.12 -13.75 37.81
C LEU A 406 20.50 -12.62 36.86
N TYR A 407 21.77 -12.55 36.48
CA TYR A 407 22.30 -11.51 35.59
C TYR A 407 22.88 -12.15 34.33
N ALA A 408 22.51 -11.60 33.17
CA ALA A 408 23.16 -11.95 31.91
C ALA A 408 24.51 -11.20 31.81
N PRO A 409 25.52 -11.76 31.12
CA PRO A 409 26.76 -11.04 30.87
C PRO A 409 26.50 -9.71 30.15
N GLU A 410 27.12 -8.63 30.62
CA GLU A 410 27.06 -7.31 29.98
C GLU A 410 27.98 -7.18 28.76
N GLU A 411 28.88 -8.15 28.57
CA GLU A 411 29.84 -8.14 27.47
C GLU A 411 29.14 -8.18 26.11
N ARG A 412 29.59 -7.31 25.20
CA ARG A 412 29.18 -7.27 23.81
C ARG A 412 30.39 -7.66 22.96
N THR A 413 30.28 -8.68 22.13
CA THR A 413 31.39 -9.14 21.27
C THR A 413 30.95 -9.31 19.83
N MET A 414 31.93 -9.28 18.92
CA MET A 414 31.75 -9.65 17.52
C MET A 414 32.24 -11.07 17.31
N ALA A 415 31.53 -11.86 16.49
CA ALA A 415 31.91 -13.21 16.13
C ALA A 415 31.78 -13.41 14.62
N TRP A 416 32.67 -12.80 13.83
CA TRP A 416 32.66 -12.82 12.34
C TRP A 416 32.89 -14.21 11.74
N ALA A 417 32.19 -14.55 10.65
CA ALA A 417 32.52 -15.73 9.85
C ALA A 417 33.77 -15.45 8.99
N PRO A 418 34.52 -16.49 8.56
CA PRO A 418 35.70 -16.30 7.73
C PRO A 418 35.41 -15.46 6.47
N GLY A 419 36.13 -14.34 6.31
CA GLY A 419 36.00 -13.44 5.15
C GLY A 419 34.77 -12.52 5.15
N GLU A 420 33.80 -12.70 6.04
CA GLU A 420 32.53 -11.97 6.05
C GLU A 420 32.71 -10.46 6.28
N ARG A 421 33.56 -10.08 7.25
CA ARG A 421 33.84 -8.68 7.57
C ARG A 421 34.40 -7.92 6.36
N GLU A 422 35.31 -8.54 5.63
CA GLU A 422 35.94 -7.93 4.47
C GLU A 422 34.96 -7.85 3.28
N THR A 423 34.09 -8.86 3.11
CA THR A 423 32.99 -8.79 2.14
C THR A 423 32.05 -7.63 2.44
N TRP A 424 31.64 -7.45 3.70
CA TRP A 424 30.75 -6.36 4.09
C TRP A 424 31.40 -4.99 3.92
N ARG A 425 32.72 -4.89 4.16
CA ARG A 425 33.50 -3.67 3.93
C ARG A 425 33.54 -3.23 2.46
N ARG A 426 33.44 -4.19 1.52
CA ARG A 426 33.45 -3.94 0.06
C ARG A 426 32.09 -3.59 -0.52
N THR A 427 31.03 -3.55 0.30
CA THR A 427 29.69 -3.18 -0.16
C THR A 427 29.72 -1.77 -0.76
N GLU A 428 29.26 -1.62 -1.99
CA GLU A 428 29.20 -0.33 -2.69
C GLU A 428 28.16 0.58 -2.03
N LEU A 429 28.52 1.86 -1.91
CA LEU A 429 27.71 2.88 -1.28
C LEU A 429 27.33 3.94 -2.31
N ALA A 430 26.14 4.49 -2.16
CA ALA A 430 25.77 5.70 -2.87
C ALA A 430 26.59 6.90 -2.37
N ASN A 431 27.42 7.45 -3.27
CA ASN A 431 28.29 8.59 -3.00
C ASN A 431 27.65 9.90 -3.49
N PRO A 432 27.11 10.77 -2.61
CA PRO A 432 26.60 12.07 -3.04
C PRO A 432 27.76 12.99 -3.45
N GLY A 433 28.00 13.11 -4.76
CA GLY A 433 28.90 14.11 -5.35
C GLY A 433 28.19 15.46 -5.54
N ARG A 434 28.94 16.49 -6.00
CA ARG A 434 28.40 17.85 -6.20
C ARG A 434 27.25 17.92 -7.21
N ASN A 435 27.24 17.08 -8.25
CA ASN A 435 26.27 17.11 -9.35
C ASN A 435 25.80 15.71 -9.82
N SER A 436 26.21 14.61 -9.17
CA SER A 436 25.80 13.23 -9.50
C SER A 436 25.99 12.30 -8.31
N VAL A 437 25.34 11.14 -8.34
CA VAL A 437 25.60 10.06 -7.36
C VAL A 437 26.24 8.88 -8.07
N THR A 438 27.40 8.45 -7.59
CA THR A 438 28.10 7.24 -8.06
C THR A 438 27.99 6.11 -7.04
N LEU A 439 28.01 4.86 -7.51
CA LEU A 439 28.06 3.66 -6.68
C LEU A 439 29.49 3.17 -6.62
N GLU A 440 30.14 3.32 -5.48
CA GLU A 440 31.55 2.99 -5.31
C GLU A 440 31.80 2.40 -3.92
N PRO A 441 32.81 1.53 -3.74
CA PRO A 441 33.27 1.13 -2.42
C PRO A 441 33.62 2.36 -1.56
N ALA A 442 33.47 2.25 -0.23
CA ALA A 442 33.83 3.36 0.65
C ALA A 442 35.29 3.80 0.42
N PRO A 443 35.54 5.08 0.10
CA PRO A 443 36.90 5.57 -0.07
C PRO A 443 37.67 5.47 1.26
N PRO A 444 39.02 5.52 1.22
CA PRO A 444 39.82 5.57 2.44
C PRO A 444 39.35 6.72 3.33
N PRO A 445 39.38 6.54 4.66
CA PRO A 445 38.83 7.51 5.59
C PRO A 445 39.55 8.86 5.45
N GLY A 446 38.77 9.93 5.53
CA GLY A 446 39.31 11.29 5.58
C GLY A 446 40.21 11.50 6.79
N ARG A 447 41.06 12.54 6.74
CA ARG A 447 41.78 13.00 7.94
C ARG A 447 40.85 13.88 8.78
N PRO A 448 41.01 13.89 10.12
CA PRO A 448 40.34 14.88 10.97
C PRO A 448 40.70 16.29 10.52
N ASP A 449 39.67 17.09 10.29
CA ASP A 449 39.77 18.52 10.01
C ASP A 449 38.50 19.22 10.54
N GLU A 450 38.55 20.55 10.58
CA GLU A 450 37.43 21.39 11.06
C GLU A 450 36.12 21.12 10.28
N VAL A 451 36.22 20.69 9.01
CA VAL A 451 35.06 20.39 8.18
C VAL A 451 34.38 19.11 8.62
N TRP A 452 35.14 18.05 8.91
CA TRP A 452 34.62 16.80 9.45
C TRP A 452 34.08 16.94 10.86
N GLU A 453 34.75 17.71 11.72
CA GLU A 453 34.26 18.02 13.07
C GLU A 453 32.89 18.71 13.00
N LYS A 454 32.77 19.73 12.16
CA LYS A 454 31.50 20.45 11.96
C LYS A 454 30.41 19.56 11.36
N ARG A 455 30.73 18.69 10.40
CA ARG A 455 29.75 17.74 9.82
C ARG A 455 29.24 16.75 10.85
N MET A 456 30.13 16.19 11.68
CA MET A 456 29.75 15.24 12.72
C MET A 456 28.94 15.92 13.83
N ALA A 457 29.28 17.16 14.21
CA ALA A 457 28.47 17.97 15.11
C ALA A 457 27.07 18.24 14.55
N ASN A 458 26.97 18.66 13.29
CA ASN A 458 25.69 18.89 12.62
C ASN A 458 24.80 17.64 12.62
N ILE A 459 25.35 16.46 12.31
CA ILE A 459 24.57 15.22 12.33
C ILE A 459 24.12 14.87 13.76
N ARG A 460 24.99 15.04 14.76
CA ARG A 460 24.65 14.83 16.18
C ARG A 460 23.52 15.75 16.64
N ASP A 461 23.59 17.02 16.28
CA ASP A 461 22.64 18.06 16.72
C ASP A 461 21.37 18.11 15.85
N GLY A 462 21.29 17.27 14.81
CA GLY A 462 20.16 17.26 13.87
C GLY A 462 20.08 18.51 12.97
N VAL A 463 21.20 19.22 12.78
CA VAL A 463 21.30 20.44 11.97
C VAL A 463 21.55 20.06 10.51
N ALA A 464 20.59 20.36 9.64
CA ALA A 464 20.72 20.23 8.20
C ALA A 464 20.86 21.63 7.56
N VAL A 465 22.07 21.97 7.08
CA VAL A 465 22.34 23.26 6.41
C VAL A 465 21.75 23.26 4.99
N GLU A 466 21.70 22.08 4.37
CA GLU A 466 21.06 21.86 3.07
C GLU A 466 20.04 20.71 3.21
N PRO A 467 18.90 20.73 2.48
CA PRO A 467 17.88 19.69 2.59
C PRO A 467 18.41 18.26 2.40
N VAL A 468 19.37 18.06 1.49
CA VAL A 468 20.00 16.75 1.24
C VAL A 468 20.73 16.18 2.47
N GLN A 469 21.18 17.03 3.40
CA GLN A 469 21.87 16.59 4.62
C GLN A 469 20.92 15.97 5.65
N ALA A 470 19.61 16.22 5.52
CA ALA A 470 18.59 15.56 6.32
C ALA A 470 18.33 14.10 5.87
N GLU A 471 18.81 13.71 4.69
CA GLU A 471 18.59 12.37 4.13
C GLU A 471 19.49 11.31 4.78
N LEU A 472 18.91 10.15 5.12
CA LEU A 472 19.63 9.08 5.84
C LEU A 472 20.80 8.49 5.05
N TYR A 473 20.65 8.31 3.74
CA TYR A 473 21.72 7.79 2.89
C TYR A 473 22.92 8.75 2.85
N TRP A 474 22.67 10.07 2.95
CA TRP A 474 23.73 11.07 2.97
C TRP A 474 24.51 10.99 4.28
N GLN A 475 23.82 10.92 5.42
CA GLN A 475 24.43 10.77 6.74
C GLN A 475 25.25 9.47 6.84
N ALA A 476 24.68 8.35 6.37
CA ALA A 476 25.39 7.07 6.29
C ALA A 476 26.65 7.16 5.42
N GLY A 477 26.55 7.84 4.26
CA GLY A 477 27.69 8.13 3.39
C GLY A 477 28.78 8.98 4.07
N MET A 478 28.41 9.88 5.00
CA MET A 478 29.39 10.62 5.80
C MET A 478 30.05 9.73 6.84
N PHE A 479 29.30 8.90 7.57
CA PHE A 479 29.89 7.96 8.54
C PHE A 479 30.83 6.96 7.87
N ALA A 480 30.48 6.46 6.69
CA ALA A 480 31.31 5.51 5.97
C ALA A 480 32.68 6.10 5.55
N LYS A 481 32.79 7.42 5.36
CA LYS A 481 33.99 8.12 4.87
C LYS A 481 34.74 8.91 5.94
N GLY A 482 34.05 9.30 7.01
CA GLY A 482 34.59 10.21 8.02
C GLY A 482 35.71 9.57 8.84
N PRO A 483 36.57 10.36 9.50
CA PRO A 483 37.60 9.87 10.43
C PRO A 483 36.97 9.04 11.56
N GLU A 484 37.60 7.93 11.98
CA GLU A 484 36.97 7.02 12.95
C GLU A 484 36.78 7.67 14.32
N GLU A 485 37.77 8.47 14.73
CA GLU A 485 37.77 9.22 15.98
C GLU A 485 36.58 10.18 16.11
N LEU A 486 36.10 10.74 14.99
CA LEU A 486 34.96 11.66 14.97
C LEU A 486 33.63 10.94 14.78
N VAL A 487 33.61 9.86 14.00
CA VAL A 487 32.38 9.13 13.67
C VAL A 487 31.89 8.26 14.83
N ARG A 488 32.79 7.54 15.53
CA ARG A 488 32.39 6.56 16.55
C ARG A 488 31.47 7.13 17.65
N PRO A 489 31.75 8.31 18.24
CA PRO A 489 30.86 8.88 19.25
C PRO A 489 29.49 9.26 18.70
N VAL A 490 29.42 9.82 17.48
CA VAL A 490 28.15 10.21 16.86
C VAL A 490 27.33 8.98 16.47
N LEU A 491 27.97 7.94 15.93
CA LEU A 491 27.29 6.72 15.49
C LEU A 491 26.59 5.98 16.65
N ARG A 492 27.18 5.99 17.85
CA ARG A 492 26.58 5.38 19.06
C ARG A 492 25.26 6.03 19.47
N GLU A 493 25.14 7.33 19.23
CA GLU A 493 23.97 8.16 19.62
C GLU A 493 22.99 8.36 18.46
N TRP A 494 23.37 7.93 17.25
CA TRP A 494 22.58 8.15 16.05
C TRP A 494 21.32 7.28 16.05
N ALA A 495 20.17 7.95 16.10
CA ALA A 495 18.84 7.33 16.16
C ALA A 495 17.94 7.85 15.02
N PRO A 496 18.09 7.31 13.80
CA PRO A 496 17.32 7.75 12.64
C PRO A 496 15.83 7.34 12.72
N ASP A 497 14.93 8.20 12.22
CA ASP A 497 13.50 7.87 12.10
C ASP A 497 13.23 7.07 10.82
N TRP A 498 13.21 5.74 10.94
CA TRP A 498 12.97 4.81 9.84
C TRP A 498 11.60 4.99 9.13
N ARG A 499 10.66 5.76 9.71
CA ARG A 499 9.34 6.05 9.09
C ARG A 499 9.37 7.19 8.09
N LYS A 500 10.34 8.09 8.18
CA LYS A 500 10.44 9.28 7.32
C LYS A 500 11.13 9.01 5.99
N GLN A 501 11.70 7.82 5.80
CA GLN A 501 12.32 7.42 4.53
C GLN A 501 11.25 7.26 3.45
N ARG A 502 11.15 8.26 2.55
CA ARG A 502 10.30 8.22 1.36
C ARG A 502 11.19 8.09 0.13
N GLY A 503 10.99 7.02 -0.64
CA GLY A 503 11.65 6.83 -1.93
C GLY A 503 12.95 6.02 -1.86
N PHE A 504 13.16 5.23 -2.92
CA PHE A 504 14.21 4.22 -3.15
C PHE A 504 14.00 2.92 -2.35
N GLY A 505 13.75 1.83 -3.07
CA GLY A 505 13.16 0.57 -2.58
C GLY A 505 13.93 -0.19 -1.50
N ASN A 506 13.33 -1.29 -1.03
CA ASN A 506 13.84 -2.14 0.07
C ASN A 506 15.12 -2.94 -0.25
N ARG A 507 15.74 -2.73 -1.41
CA ARG A 507 16.99 -3.40 -1.82
C ARG A 507 17.79 -2.47 -2.74
N GLY A 508 19.05 -2.24 -2.41
CA GLY A 508 20.02 -1.53 -3.25
C GLY A 508 21.03 -0.72 -2.44
N PRO A 509 21.95 -0.01 -3.09
CA PRO A 509 22.99 0.78 -2.40
C PRO A 509 22.45 1.95 -1.56
N TRP A 510 21.17 2.28 -1.75
CA TRP A 510 20.44 3.36 -1.08
C TRP A 510 19.69 2.89 0.16
N SER A 511 19.46 1.57 0.27
CA SER A 511 18.69 1.00 1.36
C SER A 511 19.59 0.75 2.59
N PRO A 512 19.03 0.80 3.81
CA PRO A 512 19.84 0.67 5.02
C PRO A 512 20.64 -0.62 5.12
N ASP A 513 20.13 -1.72 4.59
CA ASP A 513 20.84 -3.00 4.49
C ASP A 513 22.12 -2.92 3.64
N GLY A 514 22.17 -2.04 2.64
CA GLY A 514 23.37 -1.80 1.83
C GLY A 514 24.44 -1.09 2.64
N TRP A 515 24.13 0.10 3.17
CA TRP A 515 25.13 0.92 3.83
C TRP A 515 25.44 0.52 5.28
N LEU A 516 24.53 -0.14 6.00
CA LEU A 516 24.81 -0.66 7.35
C LEU A 516 25.89 -1.75 7.33
N ARG A 517 26.00 -2.58 6.28
CA ARG A 517 27.07 -3.58 6.18
C ARG A 517 28.45 -2.94 6.28
N THR A 518 28.66 -1.84 5.57
CA THR A 518 29.93 -1.09 5.60
C THR A 518 30.16 -0.45 6.96
N LEU A 519 29.13 0.13 7.59
CA LEU A 519 29.24 0.71 8.92
C LEU A 519 29.55 -0.35 9.99
N ILE A 520 28.90 -1.50 9.96
CA ILE A 520 29.14 -2.61 10.90
C ILE A 520 30.55 -3.17 10.72
N ALA A 521 31.01 -3.38 9.48
CA ALA A 521 32.35 -3.88 9.21
C ALA A 521 33.47 -2.94 9.72
N ARG A 522 33.20 -1.63 9.69
CA ARG A 522 34.16 -0.59 10.08
C ARG A 522 34.11 -0.27 11.58
N PHE A 523 32.92 -0.09 12.12
CA PHE A 523 32.71 0.43 13.47
C PHE A 523 32.27 -0.66 14.49
N GLU A 524 31.95 -1.86 14.02
CA GLU A 524 31.64 -3.03 14.84
C GLU A 524 30.56 -2.72 15.90
N LEU A 525 30.88 -2.87 17.18
CA LEU A 525 29.94 -2.69 18.29
C LEU A 525 29.36 -1.27 18.36
N ASP A 526 30.04 -0.27 17.83
CA ASP A 526 29.53 1.11 17.79
C ASP A 526 28.31 1.24 16.85
N ALA A 527 28.15 0.33 15.89
CA ALA A 527 27.00 0.27 14.98
C ALA A 527 25.84 -0.58 15.54
N LEU A 528 26.00 -1.26 16.68
CA LEU A 528 24.97 -2.13 17.25
C LEU A 528 23.65 -1.39 17.54
N PRO A 529 23.63 -0.20 18.18
CA PRO A 529 22.37 0.47 18.53
C PRO A 529 21.49 0.77 17.31
N VAL A 530 22.06 1.38 16.28
CA VAL A 530 21.34 1.71 15.04
C VAL A 530 20.93 0.46 14.26
N THR A 531 21.77 -0.58 14.24
CA THR A 531 21.47 -1.85 13.53
C THR A 531 20.34 -2.61 14.21
N LEU A 532 20.34 -2.67 15.54
CA LEU A 532 19.30 -3.35 16.32
C LEU A 532 17.95 -2.63 16.18
N ASP A 533 17.95 -1.29 16.20
CA ASP A 533 16.75 -0.48 15.97
C ASP A 533 16.20 -0.69 14.55
N TYR A 534 17.08 -0.68 13.54
CA TYR A 534 16.71 -1.00 12.16
C TYR A 534 16.08 -2.39 12.05
N ALA A 535 16.71 -3.42 12.61
CA ALA A 535 16.21 -4.80 12.55
C ALA A 535 14.85 -4.98 13.25
N ARG A 536 14.61 -4.28 14.36
CA ARG A 536 13.29 -4.24 15.01
C ARG A 536 12.24 -3.54 14.16
N SER A 537 12.61 -2.47 13.45
CA SER A 537 11.69 -1.75 12.56
C SER A 537 11.38 -2.51 11.26
N ARG A 538 12.30 -3.36 10.80
CA ARG A 538 12.20 -4.15 9.55
C ARG A 538 12.64 -5.61 9.75
N PRO A 539 11.83 -6.47 10.41
CA PRO A 539 12.22 -7.85 10.70
C PRO A 539 12.45 -8.76 9.49
N ALA A 540 11.95 -8.39 8.30
CA ALA A 540 12.16 -9.17 7.07
C ALA A 540 13.57 -8.98 6.45
N TYR A 541 14.34 -7.99 6.89
CA TYR A 541 15.62 -7.63 6.26
C TYR A 541 16.75 -7.39 7.25
N GLY A 542 16.46 -6.73 8.38
CA GLY A 542 17.50 -6.32 9.32
C GLY A 542 18.11 -7.43 10.19
N PRO A 543 17.42 -8.53 10.57
CA PRO A 543 18.01 -9.56 11.42
C PRO A 543 19.29 -10.19 10.89
N GLU A 544 19.46 -10.31 9.57
CA GLU A 544 20.71 -10.82 8.96
C GLU A 544 21.93 -9.95 9.30
N LEU A 545 21.74 -8.64 9.49
CA LEU A 545 22.83 -7.73 9.85
C LEU A 545 23.31 -7.95 11.29
N LEU A 546 22.50 -8.60 12.12
CA LEU A 546 22.80 -8.89 13.52
C LEU A 546 23.57 -10.20 13.72
N LEU A 547 23.77 -11.01 12.67
CA LEU A 547 24.47 -12.30 12.75
C LEU A 547 25.84 -12.22 13.47
N PRO A 548 26.71 -11.23 13.21
CA PRO A 548 28.01 -11.15 13.86
C PRO A 548 27.97 -10.68 15.32
N PHE A 549 26.86 -10.08 15.77
CA PHE A 549 26.79 -9.48 17.11
C PHE A 549 26.37 -10.51 18.15
N ARG A 550 27.13 -10.58 19.25
CA ARG A 550 26.79 -11.35 20.45
C ARG A 550 26.58 -10.40 21.61
N SER A 551 25.33 -10.26 22.05
CA SER A 551 24.95 -9.50 23.23
C SER A 551 23.60 -9.97 23.76
N GLY A 552 23.28 -9.62 25.01
CA GLY A 552 21.98 -9.95 25.61
C GLY A 552 20.77 -9.37 24.86
N GLU A 553 20.90 -8.16 24.31
CA GLU A 553 19.82 -7.51 23.56
C GLU A 553 19.55 -8.20 22.21
N VAL A 554 20.61 -8.69 21.55
CA VAL A 554 20.51 -9.47 20.31
C VAL A 554 19.96 -10.86 20.60
N ALA A 555 20.44 -11.54 21.66
CA ALA A 555 19.93 -12.85 22.05
C ALA A 555 18.42 -12.82 22.35
N GLN A 556 17.95 -11.80 23.06
CA GLN A 556 16.52 -11.60 23.33
C GLN A 556 15.72 -11.30 22.06
N ALA A 557 16.26 -10.49 21.14
CA ALA A 557 15.61 -10.21 19.85
C ALA A 557 15.51 -11.48 18.99
N MET A 558 16.59 -12.27 18.91
CA MET A 558 16.62 -13.53 18.18
C MET A 558 15.68 -14.57 18.78
N ALA A 559 15.62 -14.69 20.11
CA ALA A 559 14.64 -15.55 20.77
C ALA A 559 13.20 -15.13 20.47
N HIS A 560 12.92 -13.82 20.47
CA HIS A 560 11.61 -13.28 20.13
C HIS A 560 11.23 -13.61 18.68
N TRP A 561 12.14 -13.38 17.73
CA TRP A 561 11.92 -13.64 16.31
C TRP A 561 11.79 -15.13 16.00
N LEU A 562 12.59 -15.97 16.66
CA LEU A 562 12.49 -17.43 16.56
C LEU A 562 11.07 -17.91 16.90
N LEU A 563 10.46 -17.40 17.97
CA LEU A 563 9.12 -17.82 18.41
C LEU A 563 7.98 -17.11 17.65
N ASN A 564 8.13 -15.82 17.33
CA ASN A 564 6.98 -14.95 17.00
C ASN A 564 7.04 -14.30 15.61
N THR A 565 8.10 -14.50 14.82
CA THR A 565 8.27 -13.76 13.55
C THR A 565 8.84 -14.64 12.45
N GLU A 566 7.94 -15.17 11.61
CA GLU A 566 8.31 -16.11 10.53
C GLU A 566 9.36 -15.54 9.57
N ALA A 567 9.17 -14.29 9.12
CA ALA A 567 10.10 -13.62 8.21
C ALA A 567 11.53 -13.43 8.77
N ALA A 568 11.72 -13.54 10.08
CA ALA A 568 13.00 -13.41 10.77
C ALA A 568 13.51 -14.74 11.34
N ARG A 569 12.74 -15.83 11.19
CA ARG A 569 13.01 -17.12 11.81
C ARG A 569 14.30 -17.73 11.27
N GLU A 570 14.53 -17.65 9.96
CA GLU A 570 15.76 -18.15 9.33
C GLU A 570 17.02 -17.47 9.88
N ALA A 571 17.00 -16.13 9.97
CA ALA A 571 18.11 -15.38 10.55
C ALA A 571 18.33 -15.70 12.04
N ALA A 572 17.26 -15.92 12.81
CA ALA A 572 17.35 -16.33 14.21
C ALA A 572 17.95 -17.73 14.35
N VAL A 573 17.52 -18.70 13.52
CA VAL A 573 18.11 -20.04 13.45
C VAL A 573 19.59 -19.96 13.09
N ALA A 574 19.96 -19.18 12.07
CA ALA A 574 21.36 -18.97 11.68
C ALA A 574 22.19 -18.33 12.80
N TRP A 575 21.62 -17.38 13.56
CA TRP A 575 22.28 -16.78 14.72
C TRP A 575 22.51 -17.83 15.82
N PHE A 576 21.49 -18.63 16.17
CA PHE A 576 21.65 -19.68 17.19
C PHE A 576 22.64 -20.77 16.75
N ALA A 577 22.66 -21.14 15.46
CA ALA A 577 23.66 -22.07 14.92
C ALA A 577 25.09 -21.50 14.99
N ARG A 578 25.25 -20.18 14.84
CA ARG A 578 26.55 -19.49 14.90
C ARG A 578 27.09 -19.33 16.31
N HIS A 579 26.23 -19.02 17.28
CA HIS A 579 26.64 -18.70 18.65
C HIS A 579 26.47 -19.89 19.62
N GLY A 580 25.58 -20.84 19.31
CA GLY A 580 25.39 -22.09 20.04
C GLY A 580 25.34 -21.90 21.56
N ARG A 581 26.23 -22.61 22.27
CA ARG A 581 26.39 -22.51 23.73
C ARG A 581 26.66 -21.10 24.24
N ALA A 582 27.33 -20.24 23.47
CA ALA A 582 27.63 -18.87 23.88
C ALA A 582 26.39 -17.97 23.96
N ALA A 583 25.23 -18.41 23.44
CA ALA A 583 23.96 -17.72 23.63
C ALA A 583 23.29 -18.01 24.98
N LEU A 584 23.58 -19.17 25.60
CA LEU A 584 22.90 -19.66 26.80
C LEU A 584 23.01 -18.70 28.01
N PRO A 585 24.18 -18.11 28.33
CA PRO A 585 24.31 -17.17 29.44
C PRO A 585 23.43 -15.92 29.30
N HIS A 586 23.04 -15.57 28.08
CA HIS A 586 22.15 -14.43 27.82
C HIS A 586 20.65 -14.79 27.88
N LEU A 587 20.29 -16.08 27.78
CA LEU A 587 18.91 -16.55 27.73
C LEU A 587 18.42 -17.11 29.07
N VAL A 588 19.26 -17.83 29.81
CA VAL A 588 18.89 -18.46 31.09
C VAL A 588 18.34 -17.45 32.11
N PRO A 589 18.98 -16.28 32.35
CA PRO A 589 18.42 -15.26 33.23
C PRO A 589 17.05 -14.73 32.78
N VAL A 590 16.80 -14.66 31.46
CA VAL A 590 15.54 -14.17 30.89
C VAL A 590 14.43 -15.22 31.03
N ALA A 591 14.73 -16.50 30.80
CA ALA A 591 13.79 -17.61 30.93
C ALA A 591 13.33 -17.83 32.40
N LEU A 592 14.19 -17.56 33.37
CA LEU A 592 13.89 -17.72 34.80
C LEU A 592 13.45 -16.39 35.47
N GLY A 593 13.46 -15.31 34.71
CA GLY A 593 13.11 -13.97 35.16
C GLY A 593 11.61 -13.70 35.20
N LYS A 594 11.27 -12.40 35.09
CA LYS A 594 9.88 -11.90 35.18
C LYS A 594 8.98 -12.54 34.11
N ALA A 595 7.77 -12.92 34.52
CA ALA A 595 6.74 -13.38 33.61
C ALA A 595 6.45 -12.36 32.49
N GLY A 596 6.40 -12.81 31.24
CA GLY A 596 6.12 -11.97 30.08
C GLY A 596 6.59 -12.60 28.76
N ARG A 597 6.43 -11.87 27.66
CA ARG A 597 6.78 -12.35 26.31
C ARG A 597 8.26 -12.70 26.15
N ALA A 598 9.15 -11.93 26.77
CA ALA A 598 10.60 -12.17 26.71
C ALA A 598 10.98 -13.50 27.38
N ARG A 599 10.34 -13.82 28.50
CA ARG A 599 10.50 -15.10 29.19
C ARG A 599 10.07 -16.27 28.31
N THR A 600 8.86 -16.23 27.76
CA THR A 600 8.34 -17.31 26.90
C THR A 600 9.20 -17.51 25.65
N ALA A 601 9.69 -16.42 25.05
CA ALA A 601 10.63 -16.49 23.93
C ALA A 601 11.96 -17.12 24.32
N ALA A 602 12.52 -16.77 25.48
CA ALA A 602 13.74 -17.38 26.00
C ALA A 602 13.53 -18.86 26.35
N GLU A 603 12.42 -19.23 26.98
CA GLU A 603 12.03 -20.62 27.26
C GLU A 603 11.99 -21.46 25.97
N TYR A 604 11.33 -20.95 24.92
CA TYR A 604 11.30 -21.62 23.61
C TYR A 604 12.71 -21.73 22.98
N ALA A 605 13.53 -20.68 23.09
CA ALA A 605 14.91 -20.71 22.60
C ALA A 605 15.79 -21.73 23.35
N LEU A 606 15.55 -21.96 24.65
CA LEU A 606 16.24 -23.01 25.42
C LEU A 606 15.84 -24.42 24.93
N HIS A 607 14.56 -24.67 24.63
CA HIS A 607 14.14 -25.92 23.98
C HIS A 607 14.80 -26.10 22.60
N PHE A 608 14.86 -25.02 21.81
CA PHE A 608 15.51 -25.05 20.49
C PHE A 608 17.01 -25.39 20.61
N LEU A 609 17.73 -24.75 21.53
CA LEU A 609 19.15 -25.02 21.77
C LEU A 609 19.39 -26.41 22.38
N ALA A 610 18.47 -26.93 23.21
CA ALA A 610 18.56 -28.30 23.72
C ALA A 610 18.50 -29.34 22.60
N GLY A 611 17.75 -29.07 21.52
CA GLY A 611 17.71 -29.91 20.33
C GLY A 611 18.96 -29.85 19.43
N GLN A 612 19.72 -28.75 19.50
CA GLN A 612 20.94 -28.53 18.68
C GLN A 612 22.23 -28.92 19.43
N GLU A 613 22.37 -28.45 20.67
CA GLU A 613 23.58 -28.56 21.50
C GLU A 613 23.52 -29.70 22.54
N GLY A 614 22.34 -30.30 22.71
CA GLY A 614 22.04 -31.31 23.72
C GLY A 614 21.47 -30.71 25.01
N ARG A 615 20.61 -31.50 25.68
CA ARG A 615 19.97 -31.11 26.96
C ARG A 615 20.99 -30.77 28.04
N ASP A 616 22.08 -31.52 28.13
CA ASP A 616 23.11 -31.36 29.16
C ASP A 616 23.82 -30.00 29.06
N ALA A 617 24.08 -29.50 27.84
CA ALA A 617 24.72 -28.21 27.63
C ALA A 617 23.86 -27.04 28.17
N VAL A 618 22.53 -27.14 28.06
CA VAL A 618 21.61 -26.14 28.59
C VAL A 618 21.54 -26.19 30.12
N LEU A 619 21.60 -27.39 30.69
CA LEU A 619 21.64 -27.58 32.14
C LEU A 619 22.97 -27.08 32.73
N ASP A 620 24.10 -27.33 32.09
CA ASP A 620 25.41 -26.82 32.53
C ASP A 620 25.44 -25.29 32.59
N ALA A 621 24.94 -24.62 31.56
CA ALA A 621 24.83 -23.16 31.56
C ALA A 621 23.88 -22.64 32.66
N ALA A 622 22.86 -23.40 33.04
CA ALA A 622 22.00 -23.06 34.16
C ALA A 622 22.69 -23.28 35.52
N ARG A 623 23.51 -24.33 35.65
CA ARG A 623 24.30 -24.64 36.86
C ARG A 623 25.34 -23.55 37.19
N GLU A 624 25.85 -22.84 36.19
CA GLU A 624 26.71 -21.66 36.42
C GLU A 624 26.02 -20.57 37.26
N HIS A 625 24.68 -20.53 37.27
CA HIS A 625 23.88 -19.66 38.11
C HIS A 625 23.38 -20.32 39.42
N GLY A 626 23.74 -21.58 39.67
CA GLY A 626 23.38 -22.39 40.83
C GLY A 626 22.47 -23.59 40.52
N GLU A 627 22.30 -24.48 41.50
CA GLU A 627 21.49 -25.69 41.35
C GLU A 627 20.00 -25.40 41.14
N ARG A 628 19.46 -24.36 41.80
CA ARG A 628 18.04 -24.03 41.70
C ARG A 628 17.61 -23.58 40.28
N PRO A 629 18.38 -22.74 39.56
CA PRO A 629 18.19 -22.52 38.13
C PRO A 629 18.21 -23.79 37.28
N ALA A 630 19.14 -24.72 37.54
CA ALA A 630 19.24 -25.97 36.79
C ALA A 630 17.99 -26.85 36.95
N GLU A 631 17.45 -26.99 38.17
CA GLU A 631 16.19 -27.70 38.44
C GLU A 631 15.00 -27.10 37.66
N LEU A 632 14.89 -25.77 37.61
CA LEU A 632 13.80 -25.09 36.91
C LEU A 632 13.92 -25.22 35.39
N VAL A 633 15.14 -25.17 34.85
CA VAL A 633 15.41 -25.40 33.43
C VAL A 633 15.15 -26.86 33.07
N GLU A 634 15.49 -27.81 33.94
CA GLU A 634 15.17 -29.22 33.73
C GLU A 634 13.66 -29.47 33.68
N ALA A 635 12.90 -28.88 34.62
CA ALA A 635 11.44 -28.95 34.62
C ALA A 635 10.83 -28.29 33.37
N LEU A 636 11.37 -27.15 32.93
CA LEU A 636 10.98 -26.51 31.67
C LEU A 636 11.18 -27.45 30.48
N LEU A 637 12.39 -28.02 30.34
CA LEU A 637 12.73 -28.91 29.23
C LEU A 637 11.97 -30.25 29.26
N ALA A 638 11.26 -30.58 30.34
CA ALA A 638 10.36 -31.73 30.40
C ALA A 638 8.96 -31.44 29.84
N GLY A 639 8.57 -30.17 29.70
CA GLY A 639 7.30 -29.75 29.09
C GLY A 639 7.31 -29.78 27.56
N ASP A 640 6.13 -29.64 26.96
CA ASP A 640 5.99 -29.54 25.51
C ASP A 640 6.28 -28.10 25.03
N PRO A 641 7.29 -27.89 24.16
CA PRO A 641 7.58 -26.56 23.62
C PRO A 641 6.42 -25.96 22.80
N GLU A 642 5.47 -26.76 22.29
CA GLU A 642 4.33 -26.27 21.53
C GLU A 642 3.33 -25.50 22.39
N GLU A 643 3.26 -25.75 23.71
CA GLU A 643 2.43 -24.99 24.64
C GLU A 643 2.93 -23.54 24.85
N LEU A 644 4.22 -23.29 24.58
CA LEU A 644 4.83 -21.96 24.65
C LEU A 644 4.49 -21.10 23.43
N ARG A 645 4.02 -21.70 22.34
CA ARG A 645 3.61 -20.94 21.16
C ARG A 645 2.39 -20.06 21.50
N PRO A 646 2.37 -18.80 21.02
CA PRO A 646 1.19 -17.98 21.17
C PRO A 646 -0.02 -18.69 20.54
N PRO A 647 -1.21 -18.66 21.17
CA PRO A 647 -2.40 -19.25 20.58
C PRO A 647 -2.65 -18.63 19.20
N ARG A 648 -3.10 -19.45 18.23
CA ARG A 648 -3.37 -18.98 16.87
C ARG A 648 -4.33 -17.79 16.94
N LYS A 649 -3.95 -16.68 16.30
CA LYS A 649 -4.75 -15.46 16.30
C LYS A 649 -6.04 -15.73 15.54
N ILE A 650 -7.17 -15.75 16.25
CA ILE A 650 -8.49 -15.85 15.61
C ILE A 650 -8.71 -14.56 14.81
N PRO A 651 -8.98 -14.63 13.49
CA PRO A 651 -9.35 -13.46 12.72
C PRO A 651 -10.63 -12.84 13.27
N THR A 652 -10.59 -11.55 13.59
CA THR A 652 -11.78 -10.79 14.02
C THR A 652 -12.75 -10.53 12.87
N ASP A 653 -12.23 -10.56 11.63
CA ASP A 653 -12.99 -10.39 10.40
C ASP A 653 -12.56 -11.49 9.42
N LEU A 654 -13.53 -12.28 8.96
CA LEU A 654 -13.31 -13.35 7.99
C LEU A 654 -13.41 -12.83 6.55
N GLY A 655 -14.00 -11.65 6.34
CA GLY A 655 -14.18 -11.02 5.02
C GLY A 655 -15.26 -11.71 4.17
N VAL A 656 -16.13 -12.49 4.80
CA VAL A 656 -17.27 -13.16 4.18
C VAL A 656 -18.30 -13.50 5.26
N ASP A 657 -19.58 -13.27 4.95
CA ASP A 657 -20.69 -13.69 5.79
C ASP A 657 -21.11 -15.12 5.41
N ALA A 658 -21.50 -15.92 6.41
CA ALA A 658 -21.88 -17.31 6.17
C ALA A 658 -23.18 -17.41 5.34
N GLU A 659 -24.01 -16.39 5.40
CA GLU A 659 -25.34 -16.29 4.80
C GLU A 659 -25.32 -16.14 3.28
N VAL A 660 -24.24 -15.57 2.73
CA VAL A 660 -24.08 -15.36 1.27
C VAL A 660 -23.49 -16.57 0.56
N LEU A 661 -23.04 -17.58 1.31
CA LEU A 661 -22.43 -18.80 0.77
C LEU A 661 -23.48 -19.91 0.56
N PRO A 662 -23.26 -20.82 -0.39
CA PRO A 662 -24.14 -21.97 -0.60
C PRO A 662 -24.15 -22.88 0.63
N GLN A 663 -25.23 -23.63 0.83
CA GLN A 663 -25.37 -24.52 1.98
C GLN A 663 -24.36 -25.67 1.92
N VAL A 664 -23.62 -25.88 3.02
CA VAL A 664 -22.84 -27.09 3.24
C VAL A 664 -23.75 -28.17 3.80
N LEU A 665 -23.75 -29.35 3.18
CA LEU A 665 -24.62 -30.46 3.56
C LEU A 665 -23.86 -31.47 4.41
N LEU A 666 -24.56 -32.11 5.35
CA LEU A 666 -24.03 -33.30 6.03
C LEU A 666 -24.04 -34.50 5.08
N ARG A 667 -23.22 -35.52 5.38
CA ARG A 667 -23.30 -36.80 4.66
C ARG A 667 -24.74 -37.34 4.69
N GLY A 668 -25.28 -37.68 3.53
CA GLY A 668 -26.69 -38.08 3.34
C GLY A 668 -27.54 -37.01 2.63
N ARG A 669 -27.09 -35.75 2.55
CA ARG A 669 -27.70 -34.66 1.76
C ARG A 669 -29.16 -34.32 2.13
N GLU A 670 -29.60 -34.67 3.34
CA GLU A 670 -30.94 -34.36 3.86
C GLU A 670 -31.01 -33.11 4.74
N ARG A 671 -29.84 -32.66 5.23
CA ARG A 671 -29.70 -31.55 6.18
C ARG A 671 -28.47 -30.70 5.86
N ALA A 672 -28.60 -29.40 6.07
CA ALA A 672 -27.53 -28.42 5.93
C ALA A 672 -26.91 -28.03 7.29
N LEU A 673 -25.65 -27.59 7.29
CA LEU A 673 -25.02 -26.99 8.46
C LEU A 673 -25.76 -25.69 8.85
N PRO A 674 -26.10 -25.49 10.13
CA PRO A 674 -26.60 -24.22 10.63
C PRO A 674 -25.58 -23.10 10.44
N VAL A 675 -26.05 -21.86 10.25
CA VAL A 675 -25.18 -20.68 10.06
C VAL A 675 -24.08 -20.53 11.12
N PRO A 676 -24.33 -20.74 12.45
CA PRO A 676 -23.26 -20.70 13.46
C PRO A 676 -22.14 -21.72 13.24
N ALA A 677 -22.49 -22.93 12.79
CA ALA A 677 -21.51 -23.98 12.49
C ALA A 677 -20.67 -23.62 11.25
N VAL A 678 -21.28 -22.98 10.24
CA VAL A 678 -20.55 -22.48 9.06
C VAL A 678 -19.54 -21.40 9.47
N ARG A 679 -19.87 -20.51 10.43
CA ARG A 679 -18.92 -19.52 10.95
C ARG A 679 -17.72 -20.17 11.65
N HIS A 680 -17.94 -21.24 12.42
CA HIS A 680 -16.86 -22.02 13.03
C HIS A 680 -16.00 -22.73 11.98
N LEU A 681 -16.61 -23.28 10.92
CA LEU A 681 -15.88 -23.86 9.78
C LEU A 681 -15.01 -22.82 9.07
N LEU A 682 -15.54 -21.64 8.78
CA LEU A 682 -14.77 -20.53 8.18
C LEU A 682 -13.61 -20.09 9.08
N THR A 683 -13.83 -20.04 10.40
CA THR A 683 -12.78 -19.73 11.37
C THR A 683 -11.69 -20.79 11.35
N LEU A 684 -12.07 -22.07 11.36
CA LEU A 684 -11.13 -23.18 11.31
C LEU A 684 -10.28 -23.13 10.03
N LEU A 685 -10.92 -22.97 8.86
CA LEU A 685 -10.23 -22.80 7.57
C LEU A 685 -9.25 -21.62 7.59
N ALA A 686 -9.61 -20.49 8.19
CA ALA A 686 -8.77 -19.31 8.27
C ALA A 686 -7.54 -19.50 9.18
N ILE A 687 -7.68 -20.19 10.32
CA ILE A 687 -6.58 -20.43 11.27
C ILE A 687 -5.70 -21.64 10.89
N THR A 688 -6.19 -22.54 10.04
CA THR A 688 -5.42 -23.68 9.51
C THR A 688 -4.87 -23.41 8.11
N ALA A 689 -5.18 -22.24 7.52
CA ALA A 689 -4.64 -21.88 6.22
C ALA A 689 -3.11 -21.75 6.32
N PRO A 690 -2.34 -22.44 5.48
CA PRO A 690 -0.90 -22.27 5.46
C PRO A 690 -0.57 -20.81 5.13
N ALA A 691 0.11 -20.13 6.06
CA ALA A 691 0.42 -18.70 5.98
C ALA A 691 1.37 -18.39 4.80
N ASP A 692 2.28 -19.31 4.50
CA ASP A 692 3.31 -19.17 3.47
C ASP A 692 3.34 -20.40 2.56
N LEU A 693 2.52 -20.41 1.51
CA LEU A 693 2.68 -21.37 0.41
C LEU A 693 3.77 -20.91 -0.58
N ASP A 694 4.11 -19.63 -0.55
CA ASP A 694 5.09 -18.96 -1.42
C ASP A 694 6.56 -19.15 -0.95
N ALA A 695 6.80 -19.70 0.24
CA ALA A 695 8.14 -19.88 0.81
C ALA A 695 8.70 -21.27 0.50
N GLY A 696 9.20 -21.47 -0.73
CA GLY A 696 10.29 -22.36 -1.20
C GLY A 696 10.65 -23.72 -0.56
N GLN A 697 9.97 -24.21 0.47
CA GLN A 697 10.23 -25.46 1.15
C GLN A 697 9.29 -26.51 0.56
N GLY A 698 9.84 -27.39 -0.28
CA GLY A 698 9.12 -28.39 -1.07
C GLY A 698 8.35 -29.48 -0.29
N ARG A 699 7.76 -29.19 0.87
CA ARG A 699 6.89 -30.10 1.63
C ARG A 699 5.43 -29.64 1.57
N ILE A 700 4.53 -30.58 1.24
CA ILE A 700 3.08 -30.34 1.34
C ILE A 700 2.73 -30.30 2.83
N PRO A 701 2.08 -29.23 3.34
CA PRO A 701 1.69 -29.19 4.74
C PRO A 701 0.73 -30.33 5.07
N ASP A 702 1.06 -31.11 6.10
CA ASP A 702 0.16 -32.16 6.60
C ASP A 702 -1.20 -31.56 6.97
N PRO A 703 -2.32 -32.25 6.69
CA PRO A 703 -3.64 -31.74 7.03
C PRO A 703 -3.76 -31.57 8.55
N ASP A 704 -4.28 -30.42 8.98
CA ASP A 704 -4.60 -30.20 10.39
C ASP A 704 -5.64 -31.26 10.81
N PRO A 705 -5.35 -32.10 11.82
CA PRO A 705 -6.19 -33.25 12.16
C PRO A 705 -7.59 -32.83 12.61
N ASP A 706 -7.72 -31.64 13.22
CA ASP A 706 -9.00 -31.09 13.65
C ASP A 706 -9.86 -30.72 12.43
N LEU A 707 -9.27 -30.08 11.42
CA LEU A 707 -9.96 -29.77 10.17
C LEU A 707 -10.38 -31.03 9.41
N ALA A 708 -9.50 -32.03 9.32
CA ALA A 708 -9.81 -33.29 8.61
C ALA A 708 -11.06 -33.96 9.18
N SER A 709 -11.18 -34.05 10.51
CA SER A 709 -12.34 -34.65 11.18
C SER A 709 -13.67 -33.93 10.88
N VAL A 710 -13.63 -32.61 10.72
CA VAL A 710 -14.81 -31.79 10.42
C VAL A 710 -15.24 -31.97 8.96
N LEU A 711 -14.28 -31.97 8.04
CA LEU A 711 -14.55 -32.16 6.61
C LEU A 711 -15.12 -33.56 6.33
N ASP A 712 -14.65 -34.58 7.04
CA ASP A 712 -15.15 -35.95 6.90
C ASP A 712 -16.63 -36.10 7.25
N ALA A 713 -17.19 -35.24 8.11
CA ALA A 713 -18.62 -35.27 8.48
C ALA A 713 -19.55 -34.67 7.41
N CYS A 714 -19.01 -33.92 6.45
CA CYS A 714 -19.79 -33.18 5.45
C CYS A 714 -19.81 -33.90 4.08
N ASP A 715 -20.76 -33.55 3.21
CA ASP A 715 -20.83 -34.03 1.82
C ASP A 715 -19.78 -33.33 0.96
N GLY A 716 -18.91 -34.12 0.31
CA GLY A 716 -17.78 -33.60 -0.46
C GLY A 716 -18.17 -32.70 -1.64
N GLN A 717 -19.31 -32.94 -2.29
CA GLN A 717 -19.75 -32.09 -3.40
C GLN A 717 -20.24 -30.73 -2.89
N SER A 718 -20.97 -30.71 -1.78
CA SER A 718 -21.39 -29.45 -1.13
C SER A 718 -20.19 -28.64 -0.62
N LEU A 719 -19.15 -29.30 -0.08
CA LEU A 719 -17.91 -28.65 0.33
C LEU A 719 -17.16 -28.04 -0.86
N ALA A 720 -17.12 -28.73 -2.01
CA ALA A 720 -16.46 -28.21 -3.21
C ALA A 720 -17.16 -26.97 -3.77
N GLU A 721 -18.50 -26.95 -3.82
CA GLU A 721 -19.25 -25.76 -4.24
C GLU A 721 -19.15 -24.61 -3.22
N PHE A 722 -19.15 -24.92 -1.92
CA PHE A 722 -18.89 -23.95 -0.87
C PHE A 722 -17.49 -23.32 -0.98
N GLY A 723 -16.46 -24.15 -1.17
CA GLY A 723 -15.10 -23.68 -1.40
C GLY A 723 -14.98 -22.82 -2.66
N TRP A 724 -15.65 -23.21 -3.75
CA TRP A 724 -15.69 -22.42 -4.98
C TRP A 724 -16.36 -21.06 -4.77
N ALA A 725 -17.50 -21.03 -4.08
CA ALA A 725 -18.19 -19.78 -3.76
C ALA A 725 -17.35 -18.88 -2.85
N LEU A 726 -16.64 -19.46 -1.87
CA LEU A 726 -15.73 -18.74 -0.99
C LEU A 726 -14.56 -18.10 -1.79
N PHE A 727 -13.94 -18.85 -2.69
CA PHE A 727 -12.91 -18.35 -3.59
C PHE A 727 -13.43 -17.22 -4.51
N ARG A 728 -14.62 -17.40 -5.09
CA ARG A 728 -15.26 -16.40 -5.93
C ARG A 728 -15.56 -15.13 -5.15
N HIS A 729 -16.12 -15.26 -3.95
CA HIS A 729 -16.37 -14.14 -3.06
C HIS A 729 -15.09 -13.35 -2.80
N TRP A 730 -13.99 -14.02 -2.45
CA TRP A 730 -12.68 -13.37 -2.26
C TRP A 730 -12.22 -12.61 -3.49
N GLN A 731 -12.23 -13.27 -4.66
CA GLN A 731 -11.79 -12.67 -5.92
C GLN A 731 -12.64 -11.44 -6.28
N GLU A 732 -13.95 -11.53 -6.06
CA GLU A 732 -14.92 -10.47 -6.34
C GLU A 732 -14.85 -9.31 -5.34
N HIS A 733 -14.35 -9.55 -4.12
CA HIS A 733 -14.14 -8.53 -3.10
C HIS A 733 -12.72 -7.94 -3.13
N GLY A 734 -12.09 -7.97 -4.30
CA GLY A 734 -10.82 -7.34 -4.60
C GLY A 734 -9.60 -8.18 -4.24
N ALA A 735 -9.77 -9.49 -4.03
CA ALA A 735 -8.71 -10.44 -3.72
C ALA A 735 -7.77 -9.95 -2.59
N LYS A 736 -8.38 -9.34 -1.55
CA LYS A 736 -7.64 -8.69 -0.46
C LYS A 736 -6.64 -9.68 0.15
N PRO A 737 -5.34 -9.32 0.26
CA PRO A 737 -4.31 -10.23 0.76
C PRO A 737 -4.61 -10.81 2.15
N MET A 738 -5.23 -10.03 3.04
CA MET A 738 -5.60 -10.49 4.39
C MET A 738 -6.60 -11.66 4.39
N HIS A 739 -7.40 -11.80 3.34
CA HIS A 739 -8.39 -12.87 3.18
C HIS A 739 -7.96 -13.92 2.14
N ALA A 740 -6.68 -13.94 1.76
CA ALA A 740 -6.10 -14.91 0.83
C ALA A 740 -6.39 -16.38 1.20
N TRP A 741 -6.57 -16.67 2.49
CA TRP A 741 -6.95 -17.98 2.98
C TRP A 741 -8.23 -18.53 2.33
N GLN A 742 -9.15 -17.65 1.90
CA GLN A 742 -10.38 -18.03 1.20
C GLN A 742 -10.09 -18.71 -0.15
N PHE A 743 -9.02 -18.30 -0.84
CA PHE A 743 -8.54 -18.99 -2.05
C PHE A 743 -7.82 -20.28 -1.69
N THR A 744 -6.93 -20.25 -0.69
CA THR A 744 -6.20 -21.42 -0.23
C THR A 744 -7.12 -22.54 0.29
N ALA A 745 -8.30 -22.20 0.81
CA ALA A 745 -9.31 -23.14 1.26
C ALA A 745 -9.77 -24.10 0.15
N LEU A 746 -9.72 -23.70 -1.13
CA LEU A 746 -9.96 -24.62 -2.26
C LEU A 746 -9.05 -25.84 -2.22
N GLY A 747 -7.83 -25.70 -1.69
CA GLY A 747 -6.88 -26.80 -1.55
C GLY A 747 -7.40 -27.93 -0.65
N ARG A 748 -8.27 -27.62 0.32
CA ARG A 748 -8.83 -28.60 1.27
C ARG A 748 -10.27 -28.99 0.96
N LEU A 749 -11.01 -28.10 0.28
CA LEU A 749 -12.44 -28.27 0.00
C LEU A 749 -12.73 -28.74 -1.43
N GLY A 750 -11.82 -28.49 -2.36
CA GLY A 750 -12.03 -28.71 -3.78
C GLY A 750 -11.92 -30.18 -4.21
N ASP A 751 -12.63 -30.51 -5.28
CA ASP A 751 -12.60 -31.81 -5.95
C ASP A 751 -12.04 -31.68 -7.39
N ASP A 752 -12.13 -32.75 -8.18
CA ASP A 752 -11.69 -32.73 -9.58
C ASP A 752 -12.50 -31.76 -10.46
N ARG A 753 -13.71 -31.36 -10.08
CA ARG A 753 -14.48 -30.32 -10.79
C ARG A 753 -13.88 -28.95 -10.50
N THR A 754 -13.49 -28.69 -9.25
CA THR A 754 -12.75 -27.48 -8.86
C THR A 754 -11.45 -27.37 -9.65
N VAL A 755 -10.69 -28.47 -9.80
CA VAL A 755 -9.47 -28.51 -10.64
C VAL A 755 -9.79 -28.03 -12.06
N ARG A 756 -10.81 -28.62 -12.71
CA ARG A 756 -11.19 -28.24 -14.08
C ARG A 756 -11.62 -26.79 -14.23
N ARG A 757 -12.33 -26.24 -13.23
CA ARG A 757 -12.77 -24.83 -13.21
C ARG A 757 -11.61 -23.86 -12.96
N LEU A 758 -10.60 -24.26 -12.18
CA LEU A 758 -9.47 -23.41 -11.80
C LEU A 758 -8.42 -23.30 -12.92
N VAL A 759 -8.23 -24.34 -13.73
CA VAL A 759 -7.20 -24.39 -14.78
C VAL A 759 -7.28 -23.24 -15.80
N PRO A 760 -8.46 -22.89 -16.37
CA PRO A 760 -8.56 -21.74 -17.26
C PRO A 760 -8.13 -20.43 -16.59
N LEU A 761 -8.44 -20.24 -15.30
CA LEU A 761 -8.07 -19.04 -14.53
C LEU A 761 -6.55 -18.97 -14.33
N ILE A 762 -5.91 -20.09 -13.96
CA ILE A 762 -4.44 -20.18 -13.83
C ILE A 762 -3.72 -19.79 -15.13
N ARG A 763 -4.31 -20.13 -16.29
CA ARG A 763 -3.73 -19.77 -17.60
C ARG A 763 -3.93 -18.30 -17.96
N ALA A 764 -5.04 -17.69 -17.52
CA ALA A 764 -5.37 -16.29 -17.83
C ALA A 764 -4.60 -15.30 -16.95
N TRP A 765 -4.49 -15.58 -15.64
CA TRP A 765 -3.94 -14.64 -14.66
C TRP A 765 -2.54 -14.06 -14.97
N PRO A 766 -1.57 -14.80 -15.53
CA PRO A 766 -0.28 -14.22 -15.88
C PRO A 766 -0.36 -13.07 -16.90
N ALA A 767 -1.40 -13.04 -17.74
CA ALA A 767 -1.65 -11.96 -18.69
C ALA A 767 -2.47 -10.80 -18.08
N GLU A 768 -3.02 -10.97 -16.87
CA GLU A 768 -3.89 -10.01 -16.17
C GLU A 768 -3.22 -9.42 -14.91
N ASP A 769 -1.89 -9.31 -14.89
CA ASP A 769 -1.08 -8.94 -13.71
C ASP A 769 -1.28 -9.83 -12.46
N GLY A 770 -1.92 -10.99 -12.62
CA GLY A 770 -2.29 -11.93 -11.56
C GLY A 770 -1.25 -13.02 -11.30
N HIS A 771 0.04 -12.79 -11.57
CA HIS A 771 1.06 -13.85 -11.48
C HIS A 771 1.06 -14.59 -10.13
N HIS A 772 0.89 -13.86 -9.03
CA HIS A 772 0.78 -14.41 -7.68
C HIS A 772 -0.47 -15.29 -7.47
N HIS A 773 -1.58 -14.98 -8.15
CA HIS A 773 -2.77 -15.85 -8.15
C HIS A 773 -2.51 -17.14 -8.94
N ALA A 774 -1.78 -17.06 -10.05
CA ALA A 774 -1.40 -18.25 -10.83
C ALA A 774 -0.48 -19.18 -10.04
N VAL A 775 0.54 -18.63 -9.37
CA VAL A 775 1.43 -19.37 -8.47
C VAL A 775 0.62 -20.04 -7.36
N ARG A 776 -0.19 -19.28 -6.63
CA ARG A 776 -1.05 -19.83 -5.58
C ARG A 776 -2.08 -20.85 -6.07
N GLY A 777 -2.57 -20.70 -7.30
CA GLY A 777 -3.43 -21.68 -7.93
C GLY A 777 -2.75 -23.03 -8.13
N LEU A 778 -1.45 -23.04 -8.45
CA LEU A 778 -0.68 -24.28 -8.52
C LEU A 778 -0.52 -24.92 -7.13
N ASP A 779 -0.31 -24.11 -6.08
CA ASP A 779 -0.27 -24.62 -4.70
C ASP A 779 -1.61 -25.24 -4.28
N VAL A 780 -2.73 -24.60 -4.65
CA VAL A 780 -4.07 -25.14 -4.42
C VAL A 780 -4.24 -26.51 -5.09
N LEU A 781 -3.76 -26.68 -6.33
CA LEU A 781 -3.80 -27.98 -7.02
C LEU A 781 -2.97 -29.04 -6.29
N VAL A 782 -1.80 -28.67 -5.75
CA VAL A 782 -0.98 -29.57 -4.93
C VAL A 782 -1.71 -29.97 -3.65
N LEU A 783 -2.40 -29.04 -2.99
CA LEU A 783 -3.16 -29.30 -1.77
C LEU A 783 -4.38 -30.21 -2.00
N ILE A 784 -5.08 -30.08 -3.13
CA ILE A 784 -6.19 -30.99 -3.52
C ILE A 784 -5.66 -32.43 -3.65
N GLY A 785 -4.45 -32.58 -4.19
CA GLY A 785 -3.71 -33.83 -4.16
C GLY A 785 -4.27 -34.97 -5.02
N SER A 786 -5.29 -34.72 -5.86
CA SER A 786 -5.91 -35.73 -6.72
C SER A 786 -5.03 -36.13 -7.91
N GLU A 787 -5.31 -37.29 -8.51
CA GLU A 787 -4.62 -37.72 -9.73
C GLU A 787 -4.90 -36.76 -10.91
N SER A 788 -6.11 -36.20 -10.95
CA SER A 788 -6.48 -35.16 -11.92
C SER A 788 -5.65 -33.89 -11.73
N ALA A 789 -5.38 -33.48 -10.49
CA ALA A 789 -4.50 -32.35 -10.18
C ALA A 789 -3.05 -32.60 -10.63
N LEU A 790 -2.50 -33.80 -10.39
CA LEU A 790 -1.15 -34.17 -10.87
C LEU A 790 -1.04 -34.14 -12.39
N SER A 791 -2.00 -34.74 -13.10
CA SER A 791 -2.05 -34.73 -14.56
C SER A 791 -2.15 -33.30 -15.11
N THR A 792 -2.97 -32.47 -14.46
CA THR A 792 -3.13 -31.06 -14.79
C THR A 792 -1.85 -30.25 -14.59
N LEU A 793 -1.15 -30.42 -13.47
CA LEU A 793 0.13 -29.75 -13.19
C LEU A 793 1.19 -30.10 -14.24
N ARG A 794 1.30 -31.38 -14.61
CA ARG A 794 2.18 -31.82 -15.71
C ARG A 794 1.79 -31.18 -17.05
N GLY A 795 0.51 -31.10 -17.36
CA GLY A 795 0.01 -30.42 -18.56
C GLY A 795 0.30 -28.92 -18.57
N LEU A 796 0.18 -28.23 -17.43
CA LEU A 796 0.52 -26.82 -17.29
C LEU A 796 2.03 -26.57 -17.44
N ALA A 797 2.87 -27.44 -16.86
CA ALA A 797 4.32 -27.40 -17.03
C ALA A 797 4.77 -27.55 -18.49
N GLN A 798 3.96 -28.17 -19.36
CA GLN A 798 4.29 -28.30 -20.78
C GLN A 798 3.73 -27.17 -21.66
N SER A 799 2.56 -26.63 -21.30
CA SER A 799 1.77 -25.75 -22.18
C SER A 799 1.84 -24.26 -21.86
N VAL A 800 2.26 -23.86 -20.66
CA VAL A 800 2.30 -22.45 -20.24
C VAL A 800 3.47 -21.71 -20.89
N LYS A 801 3.19 -20.54 -21.50
CA LYS A 801 4.18 -19.70 -22.20
C LYS A 801 5.16 -18.98 -21.26
N PHE A 802 4.76 -18.74 -20.00
CA PHE A 802 5.55 -17.98 -19.03
C PHE A 802 6.58 -18.87 -18.32
N LYS A 803 7.87 -18.54 -18.49
CA LYS A 803 9.01 -19.35 -17.98
C LYS A 803 8.99 -19.57 -16.46
N GLY A 804 8.64 -18.56 -15.67
CA GLY A 804 8.55 -18.66 -14.21
C GLY A 804 7.45 -19.60 -13.75
N LEU A 805 6.24 -19.45 -14.32
CA LEU A 805 5.10 -20.30 -13.98
C LEU A 805 5.31 -21.75 -14.46
N LYS A 806 5.96 -21.94 -15.61
CA LYS A 806 6.36 -23.26 -16.10
C LYS A 806 7.28 -23.99 -15.13
N LYS A 807 8.34 -23.31 -14.66
CA LYS A 807 9.27 -23.87 -13.67
C LYS A 807 8.54 -24.23 -12.38
N HIS A 808 7.69 -23.34 -11.89
CA HIS A 808 6.93 -23.58 -10.67
C HIS A 808 5.94 -24.74 -10.81
N ALA A 809 5.22 -24.84 -11.93
CA ALA A 809 4.32 -25.96 -12.20
C ALA A 809 5.07 -27.31 -12.24
N GLN A 810 6.30 -27.33 -12.76
CA GLN A 810 7.15 -28.51 -12.75
C GLN A 810 7.56 -28.91 -11.33
N GLU A 811 8.08 -27.96 -10.53
CA GLU A 811 8.44 -28.17 -9.13
C GLU A 811 7.24 -28.73 -8.33
N LYS A 812 6.05 -28.17 -8.54
CA LYS A 812 4.81 -28.58 -7.87
C LYS A 812 4.30 -29.95 -8.32
N ALA A 813 4.48 -30.31 -9.60
CA ALA A 813 4.16 -31.65 -10.11
C ALA A 813 5.08 -32.72 -9.49
N GLU A 814 6.38 -32.43 -9.39
CA GLU A 814 7.37 -33.31 -8.76
C GLU A 814 7.10 -33.47 -7.25
N GLN A 815 6.77 -32.36 -6.57
CA GLN A 815 6.38 -32.35 -5.17
C GLN A 815 5.16 -33.25 -4.91
N LEU A 816 4.09 -33.10 -5.71
CA LEU A 816 2.88 -33.91 -5.55
C LEU A 816 3.12 -35.38 -5.91
N ALA A 817 3.89 -35.67 -6.96
CA ALA A 817 4.25 -37.04 -7.33
C ALA A 817 4.98 -37.75 -6.18
N THR A 818 5.95 -37.07 -5.57
CA THR A 818 6.75 -37.61 -4.45
C THR A 818 5.88 -37.87 -3.22
N ALA A 819 5.00 -36.92 -2.87
CA ALA A 819 4.09 -37.07 -1.74
C ALA A 819 3.11 -38.24 -1.93
N ARG A 820 2.61 -38.45 -3.15
CA ARG A 820 1.74 -39.59 -3.47
C ARG A 820 2.49 -40.92 -3.45
N ALA A 821 3.70 -40.98 -4.01
CA ALA A 821 4.54 -42.18 -3.99
C ALA A 821 4.80 -42.66 -2.54
N ALA A 822 5.07 -41.72 -1.63
CA ALA A 822 5.24 -42.00 -0.20
C ALA A 822 3.96 -42.55 0.48
N GLN A 823 2.77 -42.17 0.02
CA GLN A 823 1.48 -42.68 0.55
C GLN A 823 1.11 -44.06 0.00
N THR A 824 1.47 -44.36 -1.26
CA THR A 824 1.15 -45.64 -1.92
C THR A 824 2.22 -46.73 -1.75
N GLY A 825 3.37 -46.42 -1.13
CA GLY A 825 4.46 -47.40 -0.95
C GLY A 825 5.14 -47.83 -2.25
N ALA A 826 4.90 -47.12 -3.35
CA ALA A 826 5.55 -47.34 -4.63
C ALA A 826 6.81 -46.45 -4.70
N ALA A 827 7.98 -47.05 -4.93
CA ALA A 827 9.21 -46.31 -5.17
C ALA A 827 9.07 -45.41 -6.42
N PRO A 828 9.72 -44.23 -6.45
CA PRO A 828 9.52 -43.20 -7.47
C PRO A 828 9.80 -43.66 -8.91
#